data_AF-A0A2H4S5E7-F1
#
_entry.id   AF-A0A2H4S5E7-F1
#
_cell.length_a   1.000
_cell.length_b   1.000
_cell.length_c   1.000
_cell.angle_alpha   90.00
_cell.angle_beta   90.00
_cell.angle_gamma   90.00
#
_symmetry.space_group_name_H-M   'P 1'
#
loop_
_entity.id
_entity.type
_entity.pdbx_description
1 polymer ?
#
loop_
_entity_poly.entity_id
_entity_poly.type
_entity_poly.pdbx_seq_one_letter_code
_entity_poly.pdbx_strand_id
1 'polypeptide(L)'
;MREVISINVGQAGCQIANSCWELYCLEHGIQPDGYLTEERKAADPDQGFSTFFSETGQGKYVPRTIYCDLEPNVVDEGFLVFHSFGGGTGSGFGALLMERLSVDYGKKSKLEFCVYPAPQTATSVVEPYNSILTTHTTLEHSDCSFMVDNEAIYDICRRNLGLDRPDYINLNRLIAQVVSSITASLRFDGSLNVDLNEFQTNLVPYPRIHFPLVAYAPVISANKAAHEANSVQEMTMSCFEPNNQMVKCDPRNGKYMATCLLYRGDVVPNDAHAAVTTLKTKRTVQFVDWCPTGFKIGICYQAPENVPNGDLAKVNRAVCMLSNTTSIAEAWSSLSVKFDLMHSKRAFVHWYVGEGMEEGEFSEAREDLAALERDYEEVAADSTGEDEGEIEACRRTQFQTQRGFATASASARDNRVKLVEVGPRDGLQNEKKTISLATKIELIERLARTGLDTIEAGSFVSPKWVPQMANSAEILEHLLQQKIHSPVPISYAFLAPNTKGLQNAAALLKQHQGAFTTQANPAAPGDKTPKPGVEVAVFAAATESFTQKNLNCDIATSLERFKAVIQDSKALGLRVRAYVSVVLGCPFEGFDVDPRKVAEIATDLLESGADEISLGDTTGMGTAPRTSNLLKCMAAAGIRSEDIAMHFHDTYGQALVNTAVSLEHGVRIFDSSVGGLGGCPYSPGATGNVATEDMVYFMETLGMDTGVDLDAVADIGAWITGEIGKANDSSVGKAVLGARARLAANAGKGE
;
A
#
# COMPACT_ATOMS: atom_id res chain seq x y z
N MET A 1 25.19 -2.85 20.93
CA MET A 1 25.61 -1.50 20.53
C MET A 1 24.83 -1.19 19.27
N ARG A 2 24.26 0.01 19.15
CA ARG A 2 23.53 0.44 17.96
C ARG A 2 24.20 1.71 17.47
N GLU A 3 24.75 1.72 16.26
CA GLU A 3 25.57 2.81 15.74
C GLU A 3 24.82 3.55 14.63
N VAL A 4 24.78 4.89 14.72
CA VAL A 4 24.17 5.77 13.73
C VAL A 4 25.24 6.64 13.09
N ILE A 5 25.23 6.75 11.76
CA ILE A 5 26.10 7.68 11.03
C ILE A 5 25.29 8.90 10.58
N SER A 6 25.78 10.09 10.95
CA SER A 6 25.28 11.36 10.41
C SER A 6 26.09 11.77 9.19
N ILE A 7 25.42 11.98 8.05
CA ILE A 7 26.01 12.45 6.80
C ILE A 7 25.50 13.86 6.52
N ASN A 8 26.42 14.80 6.31
CA ASN A 8 26.08 16.22 6.19
C ASN A 8 26.49 16.73 4.80
N VAL A 9 25.52 17.20 4.03
CA VAL A 9 25.68 17.53 2.61
C VAL A 9 25.42 19.01 2.35
N GLY A 10 26.38 19.67 1.67
CA GLY A 10 26.29 21.07 1.30
C GLY A 10 26.42 22.04 2.49
N GLN A 11 26.39 23.34 2.19
CA GLN A 11 26.66 24.38 3.19
C GLN A 11 25.67 24.34 4.37
N ALA A 12 24.37 24.24 4.09
CA ALA A 12 23.34 24.22 5.13
C ALA A 12 23.48 22.98 6.04
N GLY A 13 23.63 21.79 5.44
CA GLY A 13 23.82 20.54 6.18
C GLY A 13 25.03 20.60 7.11
N CYS A 14 26.20 21.05 6.59
CA CYS A 14 27.42 21.18 7.40
C CYS A 14 27.29 22.20 8.54
N GLN A 15 26.61 23.33 8.32
CA GLN A 15 26.43 24.36 9.36
C GLN A 15 25.47 23.90 10.47
N ILE A 16 24.37 23.24 10.11
CA ILE A 16 23.44 22.64 11.07
C ILE A 16 24.15 21.55 11.89
N ALA A 17 24.90 20.68 11.21
CA ALA A 17 25.66 19.61 11.85
C ALA A 17 26.66 20.14 12.87
N ASN A 18 27.38 21.23 12.55
CA ASN A 18 28.31 21.85 13.50
C ASN A 18 27.61 22.26 14.80
N SER A 19 26.44 22.90 14.70
CA SER A 19 25.64 23.27 15.88
C SER A 19 25.08 22.05 16.62
N CYS A 20 24.71 20.97 15.91
CA CYS A 20 24.26 19.72 16.53
C CYS A 20 25.38 19.04 17.31
N TRP A 21 26.58 18.93 16.72
CA TRP A 21 27.73 18.31 17.38
C TRP A 21 28.28 19.13 18.54
N GLU A 22 28.25 20.47 18.46
CA GLU A 22 28.55 21.34 19.61
C GLU A 22 27.60 21.02 20.77
N LEU A 23 26.30 20.93 20.49
CA LEU A 23 25.29 20.60 21.50
C LEU A 23 25.44 19.17 22.05
N TYR A 24 25.72 18.18 21.21
CA TYR A 24 25.96 16.81 21.66
C TYR A 24 27.17 16.72 22.59
N CYS A 25 28.27 17.39 22.25
CA CYS A 25 29.43 17.45 23.12
C CYS A 25 29.08 18.02 24.49
N LEU A 26 28.30 19.11 24.54
CA LEU A 26 27.83 19.69 25.80
C LEU A 26 26.92 18.74 26.59
N GLU A 27 25.92 18.13 25.94
CA GLU A 27 24.99 17.19 26.58
C GLU A 27 25.68 15.93 27.16
N HIS A 28 26.79 15.50 26.54
CA HIS A 28 27.57 14.35 26.96
C HIS A 28 28.80 14.72 27.80
N GLY A 29 29.03 16.00 28.09
CA GLY A 29 30.20 16.46 28.86
C GLY A 29 31.53 16.19 28.17
N ILE A 30 31.58 16.25 26.84
CA ILE A 30 32.79 16.09 26.01
C ILE A 30 33.34 17.48 25.68
N GLN A 31 34.62 17.70 25.97
CA GLN A 31 35.32 18.93 25.63
C GLN A 31 35.67 19.00 24.14
N PRO A 32 35.93 20.19 23.57
CA PRO A 32 36.30 20.34 22.16
C PRO A 32 37.55 19.56 21.72
N ASP A 33 38.42 19.17 22.65
CA ASP A 33 39.60 18.34 22.39
C ASP A 33 39.28 16.82 22.32
N GLY A 34 38.04 16.45 22.67
CA GLY A 34 37.48 15.10 22.65
C GLY A 34 37.58 14.34 23.98
N TYR A 35 37.99 14.98 25.08
CA TYR A 35 38.04 14.34 26.40
C TYR A 35 36.82 14.70 27.25
N LEU A 36 36.41 13.77 28.13
CA LEU A 36 35.33 14.02 29.09
C LEU A 36 35.73 15.11 30.11
N THR A 37 34.77 15.91 30.56
CA THR A 37 34.94 16.80 31.71
C THR A 37 35.17 16.01 32.99
N GLU A 38 35.88 16.60 33.95
CA GLU A 38 36.16 15.94 35.25
C GLU A 38 34.87 15.57 36.01
N GLU A 39 33.83 16.37 35.86
CA GLU A 39 32.48 16.10 36.40
C GLU A 39 31.84 14.87 35.76
N ARG A 40 31.99 14.69 34.45
CA ARG A 40 31.44 13.54 33.73
C ARG A 40 32.25 12.26 33.98
N LYS A 41 33.58 12.34 34.15
CA LYS A 41 34.42 11.20 34.55
C LYS A 41 34.05 10.63 35.92
N ALA A 42 33.47 11.45 36.80
CA ALA A 42 33.02 11.04 38.13
C ALA A 42 31.61 10.42 38.12
N ALA A 43 30.81 10.66 37.09
CA ALA A 43 29.55 9.98 36.82
C ALA A 43 29.81 8.71 35.97
N ASP A 44 28.88 7.74 36.00
CA ASP A 44 29.03 6.46 35.30
C ASP A 44 29.43 6.67 33.82
N PRO A 45 30.64 6.23 33.40
CA PRO A 45 31.16 6.48 32.07
C PRO A 45 30.48 5.64 31.01
N ASP A 46 29.52 4.73 31.34
CA ASP A 46 28.95 3.74 30.43
C ASP A 46 27.53 4.00 29.84
N GLN A 47 26.89 5.15 30.16
CA GLN A 47 25.60 5.54 29.55
C GLN A 47 25.70 6.24 28.17
N GLY A 48 25.33 5.52 27.09
CA GLY A 48 24.69 6.06 25.87
C GLY A 48 25.56 6.73 24.79
N PHE A 49 26.86 6.88 25.00
CA PHE A 49 27.78 7.58 24.07
C PHE A 49 28.12 6.78 22.81
N SER A 50 28.13 5.44 22.88
CA SER A 50 28.65 4.59 21.80
C SER A 50 27.87 4.72 20.49
N THR A 51 26.60 5.17 20.57
CA THR A 51 25.70 5.32 19.42
C THR A 51 26.19 6.38 18.44
N PHE A 52 26.66 7.53 18.95
CA PHE A 52 27.09 8.68 18.15
C PHE A 52 28.59 9.00 18.29
N PHE A 53 29.30 8.41 19.24
CA PHE A 53 30.74 8.61 19.45
C PHE A 53 31.47 7.26 19.45
N SER A 54 32.71 7.27 18.97
CA SER A 54 33.66 6.15 19.06
C SER A 54 34.79 6.50 20.02
N GLU A 55 35.16 5.58 20.91
CA GLU A 55 36.27 5.79 21.83
C GLU A 55 37.58 5.27 21.20
N THR A 56 38.61 6.11 21.21
CA THR A 56 39.97 5.69 20.82
C THR A 56 40.68 5.02 21.99
N GLY A 57 41.70 4.20 21.72
CA GLY A 57 42.50 3.56 22.79
C GLY A 57 43.24 4.50 23.75
N GLN A 58 43.17 5.83 23.55
CA GLN A 58 43.70 6.86 24.45
C GLN A 58 42.60 7.56 25.30
N GLY A 59 41.35 7.10 25.25
CA GLY A 59 40.23 7.67 26.02
C GLY A 59 39.64 8.96 25.42
N LYS A 60 39.94 9.23 24.13
CA LYS A 60 39.35 10.33 23.37
C LYS A 60 38.10 9.85 22.62
N TYR A 61 37.01 10.59 22.74
CA TYR A 61 35.73 10.33 22.08
C TYR A 61 35.65 11.11 20.76
N VAL A 62 35.44 10.39 19.66
CA VAL A 62 35.40 10.93 18.29
C VAL A 62 33.97 10.78 17.73
N PRO A 63 33.31 11.87 17.31
CA PRO A 63 32.01 11.83 16.65
C PRO A 63 31.96 10.84 15.47
N ARG A 64 30.90 10.01 15.41
CA ARG A 64 30.55 9.17 14.24
C ARG A 64 29.84 10.00 13.18
N THR A 65 30.53 11.02 12.70
CA THR A 65 30.06 11.90 11.64
C THR A 65 30.93 11.70 10.42
N ILE A 66 30.29 11.61 9.26
CA ILE A 66 30.99 11.68 7.99
C ILE A 66 30.63 13.03 7.37
N TYR A 67 31.61 13.93 7.34
CA TYR A 67 31.63 14.98 6.33
C TYR A 67 32.07 14.27 5.05
N CYS A 68 31.13 13.98 4.15
CA CYS A 68 31.40 13.07 3.06
C CYS A 68 32.30 13.72 2.01
N ASP A 69 33.51 13.17 1.92
CA ASP A 69 34.29 12.84 0.72
C ASP A 69 34.53 11.30 0.75
N LEU A 70 34.93 10.71 -0.38
CA LEU A 70 34.59 9.35 -0.86
C LEU A 70 35.36 8.14 -0.27
N GLU A 71 34.98 7.58 0.90
CA GLU A 71 35.34 6.18 1.28
C GLU A 71 34.26 5.46 2.13
N PRO A 72 34.06 4.13 1.99
CA PRO A 72 33.06 3.36 2.75
C PRO A 72 33.66 2.49 3.89
N ASN A 73 33.01 2.45 5.08
CA ASN A 73 32.81 1.24 5.93
C ASN A 73 32.06 1.46 7.29
N VAL A 74 31.28 0.42 7.68
CA VAL A 74 30.58 0.04 8.95
C VAL A 74 29.47 0.96 9.52
N VAL A 75 28.19 0.63 9.21
CA VAL A 75 26.97 1.22 9.81
C VAL A 75 26.00 0.12 10.29
N ASP A 76 25.59 0.14 11.56
CA ASP A 76 24.74 -0.91 12.14
C ASP A 76 23.24 -0.57 12.19
N GLU A 77 22.83 0.69 12.41
CA GLU A 77 21.40 1.04 12.58
C GLU A 77 20.79 1.77 11.36
N GLY A 78 21.38 2.89 10.92
CA GLY A 78 20.84 3.69 9.82
C GLY A 78 21.62 4.99 9.56
N PHE A 79 21.09 5.84 8.69
CA PHE A 79 21.69 7.11 8.26
C PHE A 79 20.81 8.31 8.63
N LEU A 80 21.42 9.37 9.15
CA LEU A 80 20.81 10.69 9.27
C LEU A 80 21.44 11.63 8.23
N VAL A 81 20.65 12.10 7.27
CA VAL A 81 21.13 12.92 6.16
C VAL A 81 20.66 14.37 6.33
N PHE A 82 21.60 15.30 6.47
CA PHE A 82 21.32 16.74 6.61
C PHE A 82 21.63 17.45 5.30
N HIS A 83 20.62 18.06 4.67
CA HIS A 83 20.80 18.76 3.39
C HIS A 83 19.76 19.87 3.18
N SER A 84 19.93 20.67 2.13
CA SER A 84 18.96 21.70 1.74
C SER A 84 18.33 21.39 0.38
N PHE A 85 17.04 21.69 0.24
CA PHE A 85 16.33 21.53 -1.03
C PHE A 85 16.70 22.59 -2.06
N GLY A 86 17.03 23.81 -1.62
CA GLY A 86 17.30 24.92 -2.54
C GLY A 86 18.69 24.92 -3.19
N GLY A 87 19.69 24.31 -2.58
CA GLY A 87 21.09 24.39 -3.05
C GLY A 87 21.47 23.22 -3.96
N GLY A 88 22.23 23.46 -5.04
CA GLY A 88 22.56 22.41 -6.02
C GLY A 88 23.27 21.17 -5.48
N THR A 89 24.17 21.32 -4.49
CA THR A 89 24.82 20.19 -3.82
C THR A 89 23.86 19.51 -2.83
N GLY A 90 23.09 20.29 -2.08
CA GLY A 90 22.13 19.76 -1.12
C GLY A 90 21.03 18.94 -1.80
N SER A 91 20.54 19.42 -2.94
CA SER A 91 19.55 18.73 -3.77
C SER A 91 20.19 17.60 -4.58
N GLY A 92 20.99 17.91 -5.60
CA GLY A 92 21.44 16.95 -6.61
C GLY A 92 22.38 15.88 -6.05
N PHE A 93 23.42 16.28 -5.30
CA PHE A 93 24.31 15.29 -4.68
C PHE A 93 23.64 14.55 -3.52
N GLY A 94 22.76 15.22 -2.76
CA GLY A 94 21.94 14.57 -1.72
C GLY A 94 21.08 13.46 -2.30
N ALA A 95 20.37 13.72 -3.39
CA ALA A 95 19.57 12.74 -4.12
C ALA A 95 20.40 11.55 -4.61
N LEU A 96 21.52 11.81 -5.30
CA LEU A 96 22.41 10.76 -5.78
C LEU A 96 22.96 9.91 -4.62
N LEU A 97 23.31 10.54 -3.50
CA LEU A 97 23.78 9.83 -2.31
C LEU A 97 22.67 8.91 -1.75
N MET A 98 21.44 9.38 -1.66
CA MET A 98 20.30 8.60 -1.16
C MET A 98 19.99 7.39 -2.06
N GLU A 99 20.09 7.55 -3.38
CA GLU A 99 19.98 6.45 -4.35
C GLU A 99 21.07 5.40 -4.08
N ARG A 100 22.34 5.82 -3.96
CA ARG A 100 23.46 4.91 -3.71
C ARG A 100 23.38 4.21 -2.35
N LEU A 101 22.99 4.94 -1.31
CA LEU A 101 22.75 4.37 0.01
C LEU A 101 21.61 3.33 -0.02
N SER A 102 20.59 3.53 -0.83
CA SER A 102 19.49 2.57 -0.99
C SER A 102 19.94 1.30 -1.73
N VAL A 103 20.82 1.43 -2.72
CA VAL A 103 21.42 0.27 -3.42
C VAL A 103 22.32 -0.53 -2.49
N ASP A 104 23.24 0.13 -1.81
CA ASP A 104 24.28 -0.54 -1.00
C ASP A 104 23.74 -0.99 0.38
N TYR A 105 22.79 -0.25 0.94
CA TYR A 105 22.27 -0.41 2.30
C TYR A 105 20.73 -0.43 2.36
N GLY A 106 20.07 -1.08 1.39
CA GLY A 106 18.60 -1.05 1.25
C GLY A 106 17.76 -1.51 2.46
N LYS A 107 18.34 -2.23 3.42
CA LYS A 107 17.65 -2.64 4.67
C LYS A 107 17.81 -1.67 5.84
N LYS A 108 18.59 -0.58 5.68
CA LYS A 108 18.90 0.38 6.73
C LYS A 108 18.00 1.60 6.63
N SER A 109 17.55 2.12 7.77
CA SER A 109 16.70 3.32 7.80
C SER A 109 17.49 4.55 7.37
N LYS A 110 16.87 5.44 6.58
CA LYS A 110 17.44 6.70 6.12
C LYS A 110 16.47 7.81 6.51
N LEU A 111 16.86 8.63 7.47
CA LEU A 111 16.08 9.80 7.89
C LEU A 111 16.74 11.07 7.36
N GLU A 112 15.94 11.99 6.87
CA GLU A 112 16.43 13.25 6.33
C GLU A 112 16.04 14.43 7.22
N PHE A 113 16.94 15.40 7.32
CA PHE A 113 16.66 16.75 7.83
C PHE A 113 16.85 17.73 6.69
N CYS A 114 15.72 18.15 6.11
CA CYS A 114 15.68 18.90 4.87
C CYS A 114 15.36 20.37 5.14
N VAL A 115 16.27 21.28 4.77
CA VAL A 115 16.00 22.72 4.84
C VAL A 115 15.14 23.13 3.65
N TYR A 116 13.87 23.47 3.94
CA TYR A 116 12.88 23.93 2.97
C TYR A 116 13.17 25.39 2.54
N PRO A 117 13.06 25.72 1.24
CA PRO A 117 13.37 27.05 0.73
C PRO A 117 12.31 28.08 1.13
N ALA A 118 12.77 29.15 1.77
CA ALA A 118 11.95 30.27 2.18
C ALA A 118 12.14 31.47 1.22
N PRO A 119 11.08 32.04 0.63
CA PRO A 119 11.21 33.12 -0.36
C PRO A 119 11.88 34.39 0.18
N GLN A 120 11.80 34.67 1.49
CA GLN A 120 12.43 35.86 2.09
C GLN A 120 13.93 35.69 2.33
N THR A 121 14.41 34.45 2.46
CA THR A 121 15.82 34.13 2.73
C THR A 121 16.47 33.35 1.58
N ALA A 122 15.76 33.18 0.47
CA ALA A 122 16.23 32.48 -0.73
C ALA A 122 17.49 33.17 -1.27
N THR A 123 18.55 32.40 -1.44
CA THR A 123 19.84 32.88 -1.96
C THR A 123 19.95 32.63 -3.46
N SER A 124 19.10 31.76 -4.01
CA SER A 124 19.05 31.41 -5.43
C SER A 124 17.63 31.48 -5.99
N VAL A 125 17.51 31.92 -7.24
CA VAL A 125 16.22 32.03 -7.94
C VAL A 125 15.70 30.64 -8.35
N VAL A 126 16.60 29.67 -8.56
CA VAL A 126 16.25 28.33 -9.04
C VAL A 126 15.99 27.33 -7.90
N GLU A 127 15.89 27.78 -6.66
CA GLU A 127 15.58 26.92 -5.50
C GLU A 127 14.30 26.08 -5.70
N PRO A 128 13.19 26.57 -6.31
CA PRO A 128 12.02 25.74 -6.56
C PRO A 128 12.29 24.56 -7.50
N TYR A 129 13.14 24.71 -8.53
CA TYR A 129 13.52 23.60 -9.40
C TYR A 129 14.31 22.54 -8.63
N ASN A 130 15.36 22.97 -7.92
CA ASN A 130 16.18 22.08 -7.10
C ASN A 130 15.34 21.29 -6.09
N SER A 131 14.35 21.95 -5.48
CA SER A 131 13.50 21.38 -4.45
C SER A 131 12.55 20.32 -5.01
N ILE A 132 11.93 20.56 -6.17
CA ILE A 132 11.06 19.56 -6.80
C ILE A 132 11.87 18.36 -7.30
N LEU A 133 13.02 18.60 -7.95
CA LEU A 133 13.87 17.54 -8.48
C LEU A 133 14.45 16.64 -7.36
N THR A 134 14.94 17.23 -6.27
CA THR A 134 15.42 16.43 -5.13
C THR A 134 14.30 15.69 -4.44
N THR A 135 13.11 16.29 -4.30
CA THR A 135 11.98 15.61 -3.66
C THR A 135 11.59 14.39 -4.47
N HIS A 136 11.40 14.53 -5.78
CA HIS A 136 11.07 13.44 -6.70
C HIS A 136 12.06 12.26 -6.58
N THR A 137 13.36 12.55 -6.64
CA THR A 137 14.40 11.52 -6.60
C THR A 137 14.61 10.89 -5.22
N THR A 138 14.38 11.64 -4.14
CA THR A 138 14.55 11.11 -2.76
C THR A 138 13.29 10.45 -2.21
N LEU A 139 12.12 10.66 -2.82
CA LEU A 139 10.82 10.17 -2.33
C LEU A 139 10.74 8.64 -2.19
N GLU A 140 11.45 7.89 -3.03
CA GLU A 140 11.50 6.42 -2.94
C GLU A 140 12.65 5.91 -2.05
N HIS A 141 13.56 6.80 -1.66
CA HIS A 141 14.80 6.45 -0.96
C HIS A 141 14.82 6.92 0.49
N SER A 142 14.00 7.88 0.90
CA SER A 142 13.88 8.29 2.30
C SER A 142 12.79 7.50 3.02
N ASP A 143 13.08 7.10 4.26
CA ASP A 143 12.09 6.44 5.11
C ASP A 143 11.24 7.46 5.89
N CYS A 144 11.81 8.63 6.22
CA CYS A 144 11.11 9.76 6.85
C CYS A 144 11.95 11.04 6.79
N SER A 145 11.36 12.13 6.32
CA SER A 145 12.03 13.41 6.06
C SER A 145 11.44 14.55 6.89
N PHE A 146 12.24 15.09 7.80
CA PHE A 146 11.87 16.21 8.66
C PHE A 146 12.15 17.53 7.94
N MET A 147 11.09 18.21 7.51
CA MET A 147 11.19 19.50 6.83
C MET A 147 11.38 20.64 7.84
N VAL A 148 12.29 21.54 7.51
CA VAL A 148 12.66 22.69 8.33
C VAL A 148 12.66 23.95 7.48
N ASP A 149 11.66 24.80 7.67
CA ASP A 149 11.48 26.06 6.95
C ASP A 149 12.25 27.20 7.65
N ASN A 150 13.21 27.77 6.92
CA ASN A 150 13.99 28.91 7.40
C ASN A 150 13.11 30.11 7.79
N GLU A 151 11.99 30.35 7.11
CA GLU A 151 11.10 31.48 7.41
C GLU A 151 10.37 31.25 8.73
N ALA A 152 9.90 30.03 8.98
CA ALA A 152 9.24 29.66 10.22
C ALA A 152 10.18 29.83 11.43
N ILE A 153 11.41 29.34 11.32
CA ILE A 153 12.42 29.45 12.38
C ILE A 153 12.81 30.91 12.60
N TYR A 154 12.99 31.68 11.53
CA TYR A 154 13.29 33.11 11.62
C TYR A 154 12.21 33.86 12.40
N ASP A 155 10.93 33.59 12.11
CA ASP A 155 9.79 34.19 12.81
C ASP A 155 9.73 33.77 14.29
N ILE A 156 10.01 32.50 14.60
CA ILE A 156 10.10 32.00 15.98
C ILE A 156 11.21 32.72 16.74
N CYS A 157 12.42 32.80 16.18
CA CYS A 157 13.55 33.50 16.78
C CYS A 157 13.22 34.98 17.04
N ARG A 158 12.60 35.65 16.08
CA ARG A 158 12.24 37.06 16.23
C ARG A 158 11.18 37.30 17.30
N ARG A 159 10.12 36.49 17.29
CA ARG A 159 8.96 36.67 18.20
C ARG A 159 9.27 36.21 19.61
N ASN A 160 9.83 35.02 19.76
CA ASN A 160 9.95 34.36 21.05
C ASN A 160 11.25 34.76 21.75
N LEU A 161 12.38 34.77 21.02
CA LEU A 161 13.69 35.14 21.57
C LEU A 161 13.91 36.66 21.61
N GLY A 162 13.10 37.44 20.86
CA GLY A 162 13.19 38.90 20.82
C GLY A 162 14.37 39.42 19.99
N LEU A 163 14.81 38.65 18.99
CA LEU A 163 15.90 39.00 18.09
C LEU A 163 15.36 39.82 16.91
N ASP A 164 15.84 41.05 16.70
CA ASP A 164 15.35 41.89 15.60
C ASP A 164 15.73 41.34 14.20
N ARG A 165 16.92 40.76 14.10
CA ARG A 165 17.48 40.17 12.87
C ARG A 165 18.25 38.87 13.20
N PRO A 166 17.55 37.74 13.34
CA PRO A 166 18.19 36.43 13.46
C PRO A 166 19.16 36.14 12.32
N ASP A 167 20.32 35.58 12.62
CA ASP A 167 21.28 35.06 11.65
C ASP A 167 21.24 33.52 11.59
N TYR A 168 22.02 32.93 10.68
CA TYR A 168 22.10 31.47 10.54
C TYR A 168 22.61 30.76 11.80
N ILE A 169 23.40 31.42 12.65
CA ILE A 169 23.85 30.82 13.92
C ILE A 169 22.65 30.68 14.85
N ASN A 170 21.82 31.71 14.95
CA ASN A 170 20.60 31.67 15.77
C ASN A 170 19.63 30.58 15.26
N LEU A 171 19.39 30.52 13.95
CA LEU A 171 18.52 29.52 13.33
C LEU A 171 19.05 28.09 13.57
N ASN A 172 20.33 27.85 13.30
CA ASN A 172 20.94 26.53 13.44
C ASN A 172 21.00 26.06 14.89
N ARG A 173 21.12 26.97 15.87
CA ARG A 173 21.03 26.60 17.30
C ARG A 173 19.65 26.11 17.69
N LEU A 174 18.59 26.71 17.14
CA LEU A 174 17.22 26.23 17.36
C LEU A 174 16.99 24.89 16.67
N ILE A 175 17.46 24.72 15.43
CA ILE A 175 17.42 23.42 14.72
C ILE A 175 18.18 22.35 15.52
N ALA A 176 19.37 22.67 16.05
CA ALA A 176 20.16 21.72 16.84
C ALA A 176 19.40 21.22 18.09
N GLN A 177 18.63 22.07 18.75
CA GLN A 177 17.80 21.68 19.90
C GLN A 177 16.68 20.71 19.52
N VAL A 178 16.07 20.92 18.34
CA VAL A 178 15.06 20.03 17.77
C VAL A 178 15.67 18.67 17.42
N VAL A 179 16.75 18.67 16.63
CA VAL A 179 17.47 17.45 16.22
C VAL A 179 17.97 16.69 17.45
N SER A 180 18.46 17.40 18.46
CA SER A 180 18.86 16.81 19.73
C SER A 180 17.70 16.14 20.46
N SER A 181 16.50 16.73 20.41
CA SER A 181 15.30 16.15 21.04
C SER A 181 14.79 14.92 20.30
N ILE A 182 14.89 14.90 18.97
CA ILE A 182 14.50 13.73 18.14
C ILE A 182 15.46 12.56 18.37
N THR A 183 16.77 12.83 18.42
CA THR A 183 17.80 11.80 18.63
C THR A 183 18.05 11.45 20.09
N ALA A 184 17.40 12.12 21.04
CA ALA A 184 17.62 11.90 22.47
C ALA A 184 17.32 10.46 22.88
N SER A 185 16.29 9.83 22.32
CA SER A 185 15.93 8.42 22.61
C SER A 185 16.98 7.42 22.14
N LEU A 186 17.85 7.81 21.20
CA LEU A 186 18.97 7.00 20.69
C LEU A 186 20.23 7.18 21.54
N ARG A 187 20.34 8.30 22.25
CA ARG A 187 21.53 8.73 23.01
C ARG A 187 21.40 8.51 24.52
N PHE A 188 20.19 8.50 25.04
CA PHE A 188 19.90 8.43 26.47
C PHE A 188 18.78 7.45 26.76
N ASP A 189 18.85 6.82 27.93
CA ASP A 189 17.77 5.97 28.42
C ASP A 189 16.54 6.81 28.77
N GLY A 190 15.38 6.33 28.33
CA GLY A 190 14.07 6.92 28.59
C GLY A 190 13.01 5.88 28.92
N SER A 191 11.81 6.35 29.20
CA SER A 191 10.64 5.50 29.47
C SER A 191 10.12 4.76 28.22
N LEU A 192 10.39 5.32 27.03
CA LEU A 192 10.12 4.74 25.72
C LEU A 192 11.28 5.11 24.80
N ASN A 193 12.20 4.17 24.56
CA ASN A 193 13.32 4.37 23.65
C ASN A 193 12.85 4.11 22.22
N VAL A 194 12.51 5.18 21.50
CA VAL A 194 12.14 5.12 20.08
C VAL A 194 13.40 4.92 19.25
N ASP A 195 13.46 3.83 18.49
CA ASP A 195 14.53 3.56 17.54
C ASP A 195 14.28 4.19 16.15
N LEU A 196 15.28 4.16 15.26
CA LEU A 196 15.16 4.75 13.92
C LEU A 196 14.03 4.11 13.07
N ASN A 197 13.79 2.80 13.21
CA ASN A 197 12.72 2.09 12.50
C ASN A 197 11.34 2.39 13.09
N GLU A 198 11.28 2.65 14.39
CA GLU A 198 10.07 3.03 15.09
C GLU A 198 9.59 4.43 14.67
N PHE A 199 10.47 5.34 14.24
CA PHE A 199 10.01 6.61 13.65
C PHE A 199 9.18 6.37 12.39
N GLN A 200 9.66 5.52 11.47
CA GLN A 200 8.89 5.14 10.27
C GLN A 200 7.58 4.47 10.68
N THR A 201 7.63 3.45 11.54
CA THR A 201 6.45 2.68 11.96
C THR A 201 5.40 3.54 12.69
N ASN A 202 5.83 4.55 13.45
CA ASN A 202 4.93 5.38 14.25
C ASN A 202 4.42 6.62 13.52
N LEU A 203 5.21 7.22 12.61
CA LEU A 203 4.88 8.50 11.98
C LEU A 203 4.48 8.37 10.50
N VAL A 204 4.82 7.28 9.82
CA VAL A 204 4.66 7.15 8.37
C VAL A 204 3.63 6.05 8.06
N PRO A 205 2.33 6.40 7.92
CA PRO A 205 1.28 5.42 7.60
C PRO A 205 1.34 4.94 6.15
N TYR A 206 1.80 5.80 5.24
CA TYR A 206 1.96 5.52 3.81
C TYR A 206 3.37 5.88 3.38
N PRO A 207 4.08 5.02 2.61
CA PRO A 207 5.49 5.24 2.26
C PRO A 207 5.80 6.60 1.61
N ARG A 208 4.89 7.15 0.80
CA ARG A 208 5.04 8.47 0.14
C ARG A 208 4.74 9.65 1.06
N ILE A 209 3.91 9.45 2.10
CA ILE A 209 3.51 10.50 3.05
C ILE A 209 4.42 10.41 4.28
N HIS A 210 5.70 10.70 4.06
CA HIS A 210 6.75 10.53 5.05
C HIS A 210 7.38 11.85 5.51
N PHE A 211 6.60 12.94 5.53
CA PHE A 211 7.07 14.28 5.90
C PHE A 211 6.42 14.79 7.20
N PRO A 212 6.86 14.32 8.39
CA PRO A 212 6.33 14.83 9.65
C PRO A 212 6.67 16.29 9.87
N LEU A 213 5.66 17.05 10.28
CA LEU A 213 5.81 18.41 10.78
C LEU A 213 6.47 18.39 12.17
N VAL A 214 7.43 19.28 12.38
CA VAL A 214 8.14 19.41 13.65
C VAL A 214 7.72 20.68 14.38
N ALA A 215 7.47 20.59 15.69
CA ALA A 215 7.24 21.75 16.56
C ALA A 215 7.99 21.58 17.88
N TYR A 216 8.49 22.68 18.45
CA TYR A 216 9.29 22.64 19.67
C TYR A 216 8.83 23.68 20.68
N ALA A 217 8.72 23.26 21.94
CA ALA A 217 8.34 24.13 23.04
C ALA A 217 9.06 23.73 24.34
N PRO A 218 9.43 24.69 25.22
CA PRO A 218 9.28 26.13 25.03
C PRO A 218 10.47 26.72 24.27
N VAL A 219 10.22 27.74 23.45
CA VAL A 219 11.28 28.59 22.88
C VAL A 219 11.23 29.91 23.62
N ILE A 220 12.14 30.13 24.56
CA ILE A 220 12.14 31.31 25.43
C ILE A 220 13.55 31.90 25.56
N SER A 221 13.64 33.23 25.65
CA SER A 221 14.91 33.91 25.90
C SER A 221 15.27 33.91 27.39
N ALA A 222 16.57 34.03 27.68
CA ALA A 222 17.08 34.08 29.06
C ALA A 222 16.39 35.16 29.92
N ASN A 223 15.99 36.29 29.32
CA ASN A 223 15.33 37.40 30.02
C ASN A 223 13.87 37.09 30.42
N LYS A 224 13.17 36.23 29.67
CA LYS A 224 11.75 35.87 29.93
C LYS A 224 11.59 34.64 30.81
N ALA A 225 12.64 33.81 30.92
CA ALA A 225 12.60 32.51 31.60
C ALA A 225 12.20 32.56 33.08
N ALA A 226 12.47 33.67 33.77
CA ALA A 226 12.13 33.81 35.19
C ALA A 226 10.64 34.09 35.46
N HIS A 227 9.88 34.49 34.43
CA HIS A 227 8.50 34.98 34.57
C HIS A 227 7.43 34.01 34.07
N GLU A 228 7.79 33.02 33.25
CA GLU A 228 6.86 32.06 32.65
C GLU A 228 6.96 30.70 33.36
N ALA A 229 5.85 30.24 33.94
CA ALA A 229 5.73 28.86 34.39
C ALA A 229 5.51 27.99 33.16
N ASN A 230 6.42 27.05 32.88
CA ASN A 230 6.32 26.12 31.76
C ASN A 230 5.80 24.78 32.29
N SER A 231 4.50 24.65 32.52
CA SER A 231 3.91 23.36 32.89
C SER A 231 3.92 22.40 31.70
N VAL A 232 3.89 21.08 31.97
CA VAL A 232 3.81 20.04 30.92
C VAL A 232 2.61 20.30 30.01
N GLN A 233 1.47 20.69 30.59
CA GLN A 233 0.25 20.98 29.83
C GLN A 233 0.40 22.20 28.90
N GLU A 234 0.95 23.32 29.37
CA GLU A 234 1.12 24.53 28.55
C GLU A 234 2.10 24.33 27.39
N MET A 235 3.23 23.65 27.64
CA MET A 235 4.19 23.33 26.58
C MET A 235 3.59 22.41 25.53
N THR A 236 2.86 21.37 25.97
CA THR A 236 2.21 20.43 25.04
C THR A 236 1.18 21.16 24.18
N MET A 237 0.40 22.08 24.74
CA MET A 237 -0.55 22.88 23.97
C MET A 237 0.15 23.82 23.00
N SER A 238 1.30 24.37 23.38
CA SER A 238 2.09 25.28 22.54
C SER A 238 2.65 24.60 21.29
N CYS A 239 2.91 23.28 21.32
CA CYS A 239 3.32 22.54 20.11
C CYS A 239 2.24 22.51 19.01
N PHE A 240 0.96 22.63 19.38
CA PHE A 240 -0.15 22.64 18.42
C PHE A 240 -0.51 24.05 17.94
N GLU A 241 0.17 25.08 18.44
CA GLU A 241 0.02 26.44 17.94
C GLU A 241 0.87 26.62 16.67
N PRO A 242 0.29 27.12 15.55
CA PRO A 242 1.01 27.27 14.27
C PRO A 242 2.31 28.09 14.40
N ASN A 243 2.33 28.99 15.38
CA ASN A 243 3.43 29.89 15.67
C ASN A 243 4.71 29.22 16.16
N ASN A 244 4.65 27.95 16.61
CA ASN A 244 5.79 27.18 17.12
C ASN A 244 6.18 26.01 16.20
N GLN A 245 5.57 25.94 15.01
CA GLN A 245 5.86 24.91 14.01
C GLN A 245 7.06 25.34 13.15
N MET A 246 7.86 24.35 12.75
CA MET A 246 9.08 24.55 11.97
C MET A 246 8.83 24.61 10.46
N VAL A 247 7.58 24.45 10.00
CA VAL A 247 7.15 24.67 8.62
C VAL A 247 5.91 25.54 8.64
N LYS A 248 5.87 26.57 7.77
CA LYS A 248 4.68 27.41 7.61
C LYS A 248 3.56 26.63 6.91
N CYS A 249 2.65 26.10 7.71
CA CYS A 249 1.38 25.56 7.28
C CYS A 249 0.34 25.81 8.38
N ASP A 250 -0.95 25.84 8.03
CA ASP A 250 -2.00 25.90 9.04
C ASP A 250 -2.49 24.47 9.38
N PRO A 251 -2.13 23.91 10.55
CA PRO A 251 -2.57 22.58 10.95
C PRO A 251 -4.09 22.46 11.12
N ARG A 252 -4.82 23.58 11.18
CA ARG A 252 -6.28 23.59 11.26
C ARG A 252 -6.95 23.33 9.92
N ASN A 253 -6.23 23.51 8.81
CA ASN A 253 -6.69 23.22 7.46
C ASN A 253 -6.43 21.75 7.05
N GLY A 254 -5.80 20.96 7.93
CA GLY A 254 -5.48 19.57 7.69
C GLY A 254 -5.89 18.66 8.82
N LYS A 255 -5.55 17.37 8.66
CA LYS A 255 -5.81 16.31 9.64
C LYS A 255 -4.51 15.64 10.04
N TYR A 256 -4.43 15.30 11.32
CA TYR A 256 -3.33 14.55 11.90
C TYR A 256 -3.51 13.06 11.63
N MET A 257 -2.50 12.42 11.05
CA MET A 257 -2.43 10.98 10.87
C MET A 257 -1.78 10.29 12.07
N ALA A 258 -0.67 10.87 12.54
CA ALA A 258 0.11 10.35 13.65
C ALA A 258 0.86 11.50 14.34
N THR A 259 0.97 11.45 15.67
CA THR A 259 1.67 12.46 16.47
C THR A 259 2.50 11.81 17.56
N CYS A 260 3.79 12.07 17.57
CA CYS A 260 4.72 11.70 18.63
C CYS A 260 5.14 12.93 19.44
N LEU A 261 5.04 12.85 20.76
CA LEU A 261 5.48 13.87 21.71
C LEU A 261 6.70 13.36 22.46
N LEU A 262 7.86 13.97 22.19
CA LEU A 262 9.14 13.63 22.78
C LEU A 262 9.48 14.66 23.87
N TYR A 263 9.16 14.31 25.12
CA TYR A 263 9.47 15.12 26.29
C TYR A 263 10.91 14.90 26.77
N ARG A 264 11.53 15.98 27.25
CA ARG A 264 12.85 15.96 27.89
C ARG A 264 12.80 16.65 29.25
N GLY A 265 13.55 16.14 30.22
CA GLY A 265 13.77 16.73 31.55
C GLY A 265 12.75 16.32 32.61
N ASP A 266 12.44 17.25 33.52
CA ASP A 266 11.54 17.03 34.67
C ASP A 266 10.07 16.96 34.23
N VAL A 267 9.69 15.79 33.71
CA VAL A 267 8.34 15.49 33.20
C VAL A 267 7.80 14.24 33.88
N VAL A 268 6.68 14.40 34.58
CA VAL A 268 5.95 13.29 35.19
C VAL A 268 5.06 12.62 34.13
N PRO A 269 5.15 11.30 33.92
CA PRO A 269 4.35 10.61 32.88
C PRO A 269 2.83 10.86 32.98
N ASN A 270 2.29 10.92 34.20
CA ASN A 270 0.88 11.19 34.42
C ASN A 270 0.45 12.57 33.88
N ASP A 271 1.30 13.58 34.03
CA ASP A 271 1.01 14.94 33.54
C ASP A 271 1.05 14.99 32.01
N ALA A 272 1.96 14.25 31.38
CA ALA A 272 2.02 14.11 29.93
C ALA A 272 0.76 13.42 29.37
N HIS A 273 0.32 12.32 29.99
CA HIS A 273 -0.94 11.64 29.62
C HIS A 273 -2.17 12.52 29.86
N ALA A 274 -2.21 13.31 30.94
CA ALA A 274 -3.28 14.25 31.21
C ALA A 274 -3.34 15.38 30.16
N ALA A 275 -2.17 15.89 29.74
CA ALA A 275 -2.06 16.89 28.68
C ALA A 275 -2.60 16.35 27.34
N VAL A 276 -2.22 15.13 26.95
CA VAL A 276 -2.72 14.46 25.72
C VAL A 276 -4.22 14.22 25.80
N THR A 277 -4.73 13.79 26.95
CA THR A 277 -6.19 13.58 27.15
C THR A 277 -6.95 14.90 26.94
N THR A 278 -6.41 16.00 27.45
CA THR A 278 -6.98 17.34 27.24
C THR A 278 -6.93 17.75 25.77
N LEU A 279 -5.81 17.48 25.07
CA LEU A 279 -5.65 17.77 23.64
C LEU A 279 -6.70 17.05 22.78
N LYS A 280 -6.99 15.78 23.07
CA LYS A 280 -8.00 14.99 22.35
C LYS A 280 -9.41 15.58 22.44
N THR A 281 -9.70 16.43 23.43
CA THR A 281 -11.00 17.10 23.55
C THR A 281 -11.11 18.39 22.74
N LYS A 282 -9.99 18.93 22.23
CA LYS A 282 -10.00 20.19 21.45
C LYS A 282 -10.44 19.93 20.01
N ARG A 283 -11.46 20.67 19.56
CA ARG A 283 -11.97 20.62 18.18
C ARG A 283 -10.97 21.08 17.12
N THR A 284 -9.93 21.81 17.51
CA THR A 284 -8.88 22.33 16.61
C THR A 284 -7.84 21.27 16.22
N VAL A 285 -7.84 20.11 16.88
CA VAL A 285 -6.94 19.00 16.57
C VAL A 285 -7.79 17.86 16.04
N GLN A 286 -7.86 17.73 14.73
CA GLN A 286 -8.63 16.69 14.06
C GLN A 286 -7.70 15.58 13.59
N PHE A 287 -7.99 14.36 13.99
CA PHE A 287 -7.31 13.17 13.49
C PHE A 287 -8.12 12.57 12.34
N VAL A 288 -7.44 11.87 11.45
CA VAL A 288 -8.07 11.03 10.41
C VAL A 288 -8.93 9.93 11.04
N ASP A 289 -10.04 9.58 10.39
CA ASP A 289 -11.06 8.64 10.91
C ASP A 289 -10.50 7.25 11.24
N TRP A 290 -9.53 6.79 10.46
CA TRP A 290 -8.89 5.48 10.61
C TRP A 290 -7.82 5.44 11.71
N CYS A 291 -7.42 6.58 12.29
CA CYS A 291 -6.45 6.67 13.38
C CYS A 291 -6.89 7.63 14.52
N PRO A 292 -7.97 7.32 15.26
CA PRO A 292 -8.52 8.22 16.29
C PRO A 292 -7.62 8.35 17.54
N THR A 293 -6.61 7.48 17.72
CA THR A 293 -5.74 7.44 18.90
C THR A 293 -4.25 7.63 18.57
N GLY A 294 -3.92 8.40 17.53
CA GLY A 294 -2.57 8.54 16.97
C GLY A 294 -1.48 9.20 17.83
N PHE A 295 -1.60 9.26 19.16
CA PHE A 295 -0.58 9.86 20.03
C PHE A 295 0.43 8.82 20.57
N LYS A 296 1.71 9.10 20.39
CA LYS A 296 2.84 8.41 21.04
C LYS A 296 3.57 9.38 21.97
N ILE A 297 4.00 8.90 23.14
CA ILE A 297 4.69 9.73 24.14
C ILE A 297 6.03 9.07 24.46
N GLY A 298 7.12 9.79 24.21
CA GLY A 298 8.46 9.45 24.67
C GLY A 298 8.91 10.42 25.76
N ILE A 299 9.52 9.93 26.84
CA ILE A 299 10.06 10.79 27.91
C ILE A 299 11.50 10.39 28.18
N CYS A 300 12.41 11.35 27.97
CA CYS A 300 13.81 11.29 28.36
C CYS A 300 14.00 12.15 29.62
N TYR A 301 14.56 11.58 30.69
CA TYR A 301 14.68 12.29 31.97
C TYR A 301 15.81 13.32 32.01
N GLN A 302 16.70 13.32 31.01
CA GLN A 302 17.75 14.31 30.91
C GLN A 302 17.20 15.64 30.38
N ALA A 303 17.43 16.70 31.14
CA ALA A 303 17.03 18.05 30.76
C ALA A 303 17.76 18.51 29.48
N PRO A 304 17.12 19.34 28.62
CA PRO A 304 17.80 19.95 27.48
C PRO A 304 18.97 20.82 27.93
N GLU A 305 20.13 20.63 27.30
CA GLU A 305 21.31 21.45 27.61
C GLU A 305 21.29 22.74 26.77
N ASN A 306 21.91 23.79 27.31
CA ASN A 306 21.97 25.09 26.68
C ASN A 306 23.39 25.36 26.18
N VAL A 307 23.53 25.87 24.94
CA VAL A 307 24.83 26.31 24.42
C VAL A 307 25.24 27.60 25.13
N PRO A 308 26.42 27.67 25.77
CA PRO A 308 26.88 28.89 26.45
C PRO A 308 26.85 30.12 25.53
N ASN A 309 26.35 31.25 26.04
CA ASN A 309 26.08 32.47 25.24
C ASN A 309 25.11 32.25 24.07
N GLY A 310 24.25 31.23 24.17
CA GLY A 310 23.13 31.00 23.27
C GLY A 310 21.93 31.89 23.58
N ASP A 311 21.01 31.97 22.62
CA ASP A 311 19.83 32.85 22.70
C ASP A 311 18.69 32.24 23.52
N LEU A 312 18.67 30.91 23.65
CA LEU A 312 17.69 30.16 24.43
C LEU A 312 18.01 30.25 25.92
N ALA A 313 16.97 30.21 26.76
CA ALA A 313 17.15 30.05 28.20
C ALA A 313 17.47 28.61 28.57
N LYS A 314 18.09 28.42 29.75
CA LYS A 314 18.16 27.10 30.38
C LYS A 314 16.78 26.73 30.91
N VAL A 315 16.29 25.56 30.52
CA VAL A 315 14.97 25.04 30.90
C VAL A 315 15.09 23.65 31.53
N ASN A 316 14.26 23.37 32.53
CA ASN A 316 14.26 22.07 33.20
C ASN A 316 13.48 21.01 32.41
N ARG A 317 12.67 21.44 31.44
CA ARG A 317 11.84 20.56 30.61
C ARG A 317 11.53 21.19 29.25
N ALA A 318 11.36 20.34 28.24
CA ALA A 318 10.91 20.71 26.91
C ALA A 318 10.15 19.56 26.27
N VAL A 319 9.50 19.84 25.14
CA VAL A 319 8.79 18.86 24.31
C VAL A 319 9.05 19.17 22.83
N CYS A 320 9.40 18.13 22.08
CA CYS A 320 9.45 18.14 20.64
C CYS A 320 8.27 17.32 20.10
N MET A 321 7.40 17.93 19.33
CA MET A 321 6.30 17.26 18.65
C MET A 321 6.72 16.92 17.22
N LEU A 322 6.50 15.67 16.84
CA LEU A 322 6.58 15.18 15.46
C LEU A 322 5.19 14.75 15.05
N SER A 323 4.58 15.43 14.10
CA SER A 323 3.22 15.16 13.70
C SER A 323 3.12 15.03 12.19
N ASN A 324 2.71 13.87 11.70
CA ASN A 324 2.36 13.71 10.30
C ASN A 324 0.95 14.26 10.09
N THR A 325 0.84 15.33 9.33
CA THR A 325 -0.39 16.10 9.11
C THR A 325 -0.53 16.44 7.63
N THR A 326 -1.75 16.36 7.11
CA THR A 326 -2.02 16.70 5.70
C THR A 326 -1.82 18.18 5.39
N SER A 327 -1.77 19.05 6.42
CA SER A 327 -1.51 20.48 6.25
C SER A 327 -0.15 20.79 5.61
N ILE A 328 0.81 19.87 5.66
CA ILE A 328 2.12 20.08 5.02
C ILE A 328 2.01 20.17 3.48
N ALA A 329 0.90 19.71 2.88
CA ALA A 329 0.57 19.89 1.47
C ALA A 329 0.55 21.36 1.03
N GLU A 330 0.24 22.30 1.94
CA GLU A 330 0.29 23.74 1.65
C GLU A 330 1.71 24.19 1.25
N ALA A 331 2.74 23.62 1.88
CA ALA A 331 4.13 23.90 1.55
C ALA A 331 4.47 23.41 0.13
N TRP A 332 4.05 22.18 -0.20
CA TRP A 332 4.24 21.61 -1.54
C TRP A 332 3.53 22.42 -2.62
N SER A 333 2.26 22.79 -2.39
CA SER A 333 1.49 23.63 -3.32
C SER A 333 2.16 25.00 -3.57
N SER A 334 2.69 25.63 -2.51
CA SER A 334 3.45 26.88 -2.63
C SER A 334 4.71 26.73 -3.50
N LEU A 335 5.39 25.59 -3.39
CA LEU A 335 6.57 25.27 -4.19
C LEU A 335 6.18 25.01 -5.66
N SER A 336 5.14 24.23 -5.90
CA SER A 336 4.58 23.90 -7.21
C SER A 336 4.20 25.16 -8.01
N VAL A 337 3.53 26.13 -7.38
CA VAL A 337 3.18 27.40 -8.04
C VAL A 337 4.44 28.15 -8.52
N LYS A 338 5.50 28.18 -7.72
CA LYS A 338 6.76 28.84 -8.10
C LYS A 338 7.46 28.11 -9.24
N PHE A 339 7.47 26.78 -9.18
CA PHE A 339 8.01 25.94 -10.25
C PHE A 339 7.26 26.19 -11.57
N ASP A 340 5.94 26.11 -11.55
CA ASP A 340 5.08 26.24 -12.73
C ASP A 340 5.26 27.62 -13.40
N LEU A 341 5.36 28.68 -12.59
CA LEU A 341 5.64 30.02 -13.09
C LEU A 341 6.96 30.11 -13.86
N MET A 342 8.04 29.53 -13.33
CA MET A 342 9.35 29.53 -14.00
C MET A 342 9.38 28.60 -15.21
N HIS A 343 8.82 27.39 -15.07
CA HIS A 343 8.87 26.35 -16.08
C HIS A 343 7.99 26.69 -17.30
N SER A 344 6.87 27.39 -17.11
CA SER A 344 6.03 27.90 -18.20
C SER A 344 6.76 28.82 -19.18
N LYS A 345 7.85 29.46 -18.72
CA LYS A 345 8.73 30.32 -19.53
C LYS A 345 10.04 29.64 -19.90
N ARG A 346 10.23 28.37 -19.52
CA ARG A 346 11.50 27.65 -19.59
C ARG A 346 12.67 28.46 -19.02
N ALA A 347 12.39 29.28 -18.01
CA ALA A 347 13.40 30.12 -17.39
C ALA A 347 14.43 29.21 -16.71
N PHE A 348 15.72 29.46 -16.93
CA PHE A 348 16.85 28.72 -16.35
C PHE A 348 16.97 27.22 -16.68
N VAL A 349 16.06 26.63 -17.46
CA VAL A 349 16.09 25.19 -17.84
C VAL A 349 17.39 24.80 -18.56
N HIS A 350 17.91 25.69 -19.41
CA HIS A 350 19.15 25.46 -20.16
C HIS A 350 20.38 25.20 -19.29
N TRP A 351 20.41 25.66 -18.03
CA TRP A 351 21.50 25.35 -17.10
C TRP A 351 21.52 23.88 -16.71
N TYR A 352 20.34 23.26 -16.55
CA TYR A 352 20.23 21.86 -16.17
C TYR A 352 20.49 20.95 -17.37
N VAL A 353 19.88 21.27 -18.52
CA VAL A 353 20.10 20.54 -19.77
C VAL A 353 21.56 20.62 -20.24
N GLY A 354 22.21 21.78 -20.02
CA GLY A 354 23.63 21.97 -20.33
C GLY A 354 24.58 21.12 -19.48
N GLU A 355 24.15 20.70 -18.29
CA GLU A 355 24.90 19.84 -17.37
C GLU A 355 24.53 18.35 -17.49
N GLY A 356 23.79 17.97 -18.55
CA GLY A 356 23.52 16.59 -18.91
C GLY A 356 22.20 15.99 -18.40
N MET A 357 21.32 16.80 -17.80
CA MET A 357 19.98 16.41 -17.38
C MET A 357 19.00 16.46 -18.57
N GLU A 358 18.07 15.51 -18.68
CA GLU A 358 17.05 15.58 -19.73
C GLU A 358 15.95 16.59 -19.36
N GLU A 359 15.46 17.36 -20.34
CA GLU A 359 14.38 18.33 -20.08
C GLU A 359 13.08 17.64 -19.60
N GLY A 360 12.86 16.38 -19.99
CA GLY A 360 11.71 15.58 -19.57
C GLY A 360 11.63 15.33 -18.07
N GLU A 361 12.77 15.29 -17.36
CA GLU A 361 12.83 15.04 -15.92
C GLU A 361 12.12 16.15 -15.12
N PHE A 362 12.06 17.39 -15.64
CA PHE A 362 11.29 18.46 -15.00
C PHE A 362 9.80 18.16 -14.97
N SER A 363 9.27 17.62 -16.06
CA SER A 363 7.86 17.25 -16.18
C SER A 363 7.53 16.05 -15.30
N GLU A 364 8.38 15.03 -15.32
CA GLU A 364 8.24 13.83 -14.47
C GLU A 364 8.23 14.19 -12.98
N ALA A 365 9.22 14.95 -12.52
CA ALA A 365 9.30 15.38 -11.13
C ALA A 365 8.10 16.23 -10.69
N ARG A 366 7.57 17.06 -11.60
CA ARG A 366 6.38 17.87 -11.33
C ARG A 366 5.10 17.04 -11.27
N GLU A 367 4.96 16.03 -12.12
CA GLU A 367 3.84 15.08 -12.13
C GLU A 367 3.84 14.21 -10.87
N ASP A 368 5.01 13.75 -10.43
CA ASP A 368 5.16 13.00 -9.19
C ASP A 368 4.82 13.85 -7.95
N LEU A 369 5.25 15.11 -7.91
CA LEU A 369 4.84 16.02 -6.84
C LEU A 369 3.33 16.33 -6.89
N ALA A 370 2.73 16.43 -8.07
CA ALA A 370 1.27 16.56 -8.21
C ALA A 370 0.53 15.33 -7.68
N ALA A 371 1.10 14.13 -7.88
CA ALA A 371 0.57 12.91 -7.28
C ALA A 371 0.70 12.94 -5.76
N LEU A 372 1.83 13.40 -5.21
CA LEU A 372 2.00 13.57 -3.76
C LEU A 372 1.00 14.57 -3.16
N GLU A 373 0.73 15.69 -3.84
CA GLU A 373 -0.31 16.65 -3.43
C GLU A 373 -1.69 15.98 -3.35
N ARG A 374 -2.06 15.17 -4.36
CA ARG A 374 -3.30 14.38 -4.35
C ARG A 374 -3.34 13.32 -3.26
N ASP A 375 -2.21 12.65 -2.99
CA ASP A 375 -2.11 11.67 -1.90
C ASP A 375 -2.51 12.32 -0.56
N TYR A 376 -2.10 13.58 -0.31
CA TYR A 376 -2.49 14.33 0.88
C TYR A 376 -3.97 14.75 0.88
N GLU A 377 -4.52 15.13 -0.27
CA GLU A 377 -5.95 15.47 -0.43
C GLU A 377 -6.84 14.26 -0.14
N GLU A 378 -6.50 13.09 -0.68
CA GLU A 378 -7.22 11.83 -0.45
C GLU A 378 -7.21 11.42 1.01
N VAL A 379 -6.08 11.60 1.71
CA VAL A 379 -5.99 11.31 3.16
C VAL A 379 -6.74 12.36 3.99
N ALA A 380 -6.86 13.59 3.51
CA ALA A 380 -7.60 14.65 4.18
C ALA A 380 -9.12 14.52 4.03
N ALA A 381 -9.62 13.83 3.01
CA ALA A 381 -11.04 13.59 2.80
C ALA A 381 -11.63 12.73 3.93
N ASP A 382 -12.75 13.17 4.52
CA ASP A 382 -13.46 12.35 5.53
C ASP A 382 -14.13 11.15 4.86
N SER A 383 -14.09 9.99 5.53
CA SER A 383 -14.89 8.82 5.17
C SER A 383 -16.39 9.09 5.29
N THR A 384 -16.75 10.19 5.98
CA THR A 384 -18.11 10.62 6.25
C THR A 384 -18.22 12.14 6.14
N GLY A 385 -18.46 12.68 4.94
CA GLY A 385 -19.02 14.04 4.86
C GLY A 385 -18.59 14.94 3.72
N GLU A 386 -18.60 14.48 2.46
CA GLU A 386 -18.67 15.39 1.29
C GLU A 386 -19.67 14.91 0.21
N ASP A 387 -20.67 14.09 0.59
CA ASP A 387 -21.74 13.65 -0.31
C ASP A 387 -23.01 14.54 -0.29
N GLU A 388 -23.04 15.63 0.47
CA GLU A 388 -24.25 16.47 0.61
C GLU A 388 -24.17 17.88 -0.02
N GLY A 389 -23.06 18.27 -0.67
CA GLY A 389 -22.83 19.67 -1.09
C GLY A 389 -23.03 20.01 -2.58
N GLU A 390 -22.74 19.10 -3.52
CA GLU A 390 -22.67 19.45 -4.96
C GLU A 390 -23.67 18.71 -5.86
N ILE A 391 -24.69 18.07 -5.28
CA ILE A 391 -25.75 17.35 -6.04
C ILE A 391 -26.98 18.24 -6.36
N GLU A 392 -26.88 19.57 -6.29
CA GLU A 392 -28.05 20.44 -6.57
C GLU A 392 -28.21 20.85 -8.06
N ALA A 393 -27.32 20.42 -8.96
CA ALA A 393 -27.40 20.80 -10.38
C ALA A 393 -27.65 19.65 -11.39
N CYS A 394 -28.24 18.51 -10.99
CA CYS A 394 -28.90 17.63 -11.97
C CYS A 394 -29.88 16.60 -11.37
N ARG A 395 -30.89 17.05 -10.62
CA ARG A 395 -32.09 16.23 -10.41
C ARG A 395 -32.95 16.23 -11.68
N ARG A 396 -33.01 15.10 -12.38
CA ARG A 396 -34.26 14.63 -13.00
C ARG A 396 -34.35 13.10 -13.04
N THR A 397 -35.32 12.62 -12.25
CA THR A 397 -35.96 11.29 -12.23
C THR A 397 -35.13 10.09 -11.75
N GLN A 398 -34.99 9.99 -10.42
CA GLN A 398 -34.74 8.73 -9.72
C GLN A 398 -36.04 7.92 -9.60
N PHE A 399 -36.05 6.71 -10.16
CA PHE A 399 -36.91 5.63 -9.71
C PHE A 399 -36.25 4.95 -8.50
N GLN A 400 -36.94 4.95 -7.37
CA GLN A 400 -36.54 4.23 -6.16
C GLN A 400 -36.59 2.72 -6.41
N THR A 401 -35.47 2.03 -6.24
CA THR A 401 -35.47 0.62 -5.80
C THR A 401 -34.44 0.45 -4.68
N GLN A 402 -34.92 -0.04 -3.54
CA GLN A 402 -34.17 -0.26 -2.30
C GLN A 402 -33.10 -1.35 -2.54
N ARG A 403 -31.81 -1.04 -2.35
CA ARG A 403 -30.80 -2.08 -2.08
C ARG A 403 -30.93 -2.49 -0.61
N GLY A 404 -31.19 -3.78 -0.39
CA GLY A 404 -31.22 -4.39 0.93
C GLY A 404 -29.82 -4.49 1.51
N PHE A 405 -29.72 -4.24 2.82
CA PHE A 405 -28.51 -4.36 3.63
C PHE A 405 -27.83 -5.73 3.46
N ALA A 406 -26.63 -5.75 2.90
CA ALA A 406 -25.71 -6.87 3.07
C ALA A 406 -24.95 -6.65 4.40
N THR A 407 -25.08 -7.62 5.29
CA THR A 407 -24.54 -7.62 6.64
C THR A 407 -23.01 -7.64 6.65
N ALA A 408 -22.41 -6.64 7.28
CA ALA A 408 -20.99 -6.61 7.61
C ALA A 408 -20.63 -7.80 8.51
N SER A 409 -19.75 -8.67 8.04
CA SER A 409 -19.02 -9.62 8.86
C SER A 409 -17.73 -8.95 9.33
N ALA A 410 -17.71 -8.50 10.58
CA ALA A 410 -16.46 -8.24 11.28
C ALA A 410 -15.76 -9.58 11.57
N SER A 411 -14.54 -9.80 11.07
CA SER A 411 -13.74 -10.95 11.50
C SER A 411 -12.25 -10.61 11.57
N ALA A 412 -11.65 -11.06 12.67
CA ALA A 412 -10.23 -11.27 12.85
C ALA A 412 -9.62 -12.02 11.65
N ARG A 413 -8.32 -11.79 11.37
CA ARG A 413 -7.52 -12.37 10.26
C ARG A 413 -8.02 -13.75 9.83
N ASP A 414 -8.89 -13.76 8.83
CA ASP A 414 -9.36 -14.98 8.20
C ASP A 414 -8.30 -15.38 7.17
N ASN A 415 -7.64 -16.51 7.41
CA ASN A 415 -6.56 -17.02 6.56
C ASN A 415 -7.09 -17.90 5.41
N ARG A 416 -8.41 -17.88 5.19
CA ARG A 416 -9.13 -18.64 4.17
C ARG A 416 -8.90 -18.04 2.79
N VAL A 417 -8.61 -18.90 1.82
CA VAL A 417 -8.59 -18.56 0.38
C VAL A 417 -9.61 -19.41 -0.36
N LYS A 418 -10.41 -18.77 -1.20
CA LYS A 418 -11.43 -19.42 -2.03
C LYS A 418 -10.87 -19.73 -3.41
N LEU A 419 -10.95 -20.99 -3.82
CA LEU A 419 -10.62 -21.44 -5.17
C LEU A 419 -11.90 -21.75 -5.94
N VAL A 420 -12.08 -21.10 -7.09
CA VAL A 420 -13.18 -21.38 -8.02
C VAL A 420 -12.66 -22.26 -9.13
N GLU A 421 -13.22 -23.46 -9.23
CA GLU A 421 -12.81 -24.44 -10.23
C GLU A 421 -13.56 -24.21 -11.55
N VAL A 422 -12.82 -23.79 -12.58
CA VAL A 422 -13.38 -23.44 -13.90
C VAL A 422 -13.21 -24.55 -14.93
N GLY A 423 -12.56 -25.67 -14.59
CA GLY A 423 -12.25 -26.78 -15.48
C GLY A 423 -13.43 -27.32 -16.29
N PRO A 424 -14.60 -27.63 -15.69
CA PRO A 424 -15.73 -28.20 -16.42
C PRO A 424 -16.26 -27.30 -17.54
N ARG A 425 -16.28 -25.98 -17.33
CA ARG A 425 -16.72 -24.99 -18.32
C ARG A 425 -15.57 -24.51 -19.19
N ASP A 426 -14.59 -23.82 -18.60
CA ASP A 426 -13.53 -23.11 -19.33
C ASP A 426 -12.42 -24.07 -19.77
N GLY A 427 -12.05 -25.01 -18.90
CA GLY A 427 -11.04 -26.03 -19.20
C GLY A 427 -11.39 -26.91 -20.40
N LEU A 428 -12.66 -27.30 -20.52
CA LEU A 428 -13.14 -28.21 -21.59
C LEU A 428 -13.61 -27.50 -22.86
N GLN A 429 -13.81 -26.17 -22.86
CA GLN A 429 -14.51 -25.47 -23.96
C GLN A 429 -13.81 -25.60 -25.32
N ASN A 430 -12.47 -25.67 -25.31
CA ASN A 430 -11.64 -25.68 -26.51
C ASN A 430 -11.24 -27.10 -26.97
N GLU A 431 -11.80 -28.13 -26.34
CA GLU A 431 -11.49 -29.51 -26.70
C GLU A 431 -12.07 -29.90 -28.05
N LYS A 432 -11.20 -30.38 -28.94
CA LYS A 432 -11.59 -30.79 -30.30
C LYS A 432 -12.44 -32.05 -30.31
N LYS A 433 -12.16 -32.98 -29.39
CA LYS A 433 -12.91 -34.23 -29.24
C LYS A 433 -14.16 -33.95 -28.41
N THR A 434 -15.33 -34.29 -28.92
CA THR A 434 -16.58 -34.18 -28.15
C THR A 434 -16.48 -35.02 -26.89
N ILE A 435 -16.63 -34.39 -25.74
CA ILE A 435 -16.63 -35.06 -24.44
C ILE A 435 -18.06 -35.44 -24.08
N SER A 436 -18.25 -36.69 -23.63
CA SER A 436 -19.57 -37.20 -23.30
C SER A 436 -20.18 -36.46 -22.10
N LEU A 437 -21.52 -36.37 -22.06
CA LEU A 437 -22.24 -35.80 -20.92
C LEU A 437 -21.89 -36.55 -19.61
N ALA A 438 -21.79 -37.88 -19.66
CA ALA A 438 -21.43 -38.69 -18.50
C ALA A 438 -20.06 -38.30 -17.92
N THR A 439 -19.06 -38.11 -18.78
CA THR A 439 -17.71 -37.67 -18.35
C THR A 439 -17.74 -36.28 -17.72
N LYS A 440 -18.54 -35.34 -18.25
CA LYS A 440 -18.66 -33.98 -17.70
C LYS A 440 -19.32 -33.98 -16.33
N ILE A 441 -20.40 -34.75 -16.17
CA ILE A 441 -21.08 -34.93 -14.88
C ILE A 441 -20.13 -35.58 -13.87
N GLU A 442 -19.43 -36.65 -14.28
CA GLU A 442 -18.48 -37.34 -13.42
C GLU A 442 -17.34 -36.43 -12.96
N LEU A 443 -16.85 -35.55 -13.84
CA LEU A 443 -15.86 -34.53 -13.47
C LEU A 443 -16.40 -33.60 -12.37
N ILE A 444 -17.61 -33.05 -12.54
CA ILE A 444 -18.22 -32.14 -11.55
C ILE A 444 -18.46 -32.86 -10.23
N GLU A 445 -18.96 -34.10 -10.25
CA GLU A 445 -19.21 -34.88 -9.04
C GLU A 445 -17.94 -35.26 -8.28
N ARG A 446 -16.85 -35.55 -9.00
CA ARG A 446 -15.55 -35.82 -8.39
C ARG A 446 -14.98 -34.56 -7.76
N LEU A 447 -15.02 -33.42 -8.46
CA LEU A 447 -14.56 -32.12 -7.95
C LEU A 447 -15.37 -31.67 -6.73
N ALA A 448 -16.68 -31.88 -6.71
CA ALA A 448 -17.52 -31.54 -5.56
C ALA A 448 -17.12 -32.28 -4.27
N ARG A 449 -16.42 -33.41 -4.36
CA ARG A 449 -15.98 -34.18 -3.19
C ARG A 449 -14.66 -33.72 -2.60
N THR A 450 -13.94 -32.81 -3.26
CA THR A 450 -12.58 -32.41 -2.85
C THR A 450 -12.57 -31.31 -1.80
N GLY A 451 -13.72 -30.66 -1.50
CA GLY A 451 -13.76 -29.50 -0.62
C GLY A 451 -13.81 -28.15 -1.33
N LEU A 452 -13.81 -28.15 -2.66
CA LEU A 452 -14.15 -26.96 -3.46
C LEU A 452 -15.58 -26.50 -3.16
N ASP A 453 -15.75 -25.20 -2.92
CA ASP A 453 -17.05 -24.60 -2.62
C ASP A 453 -17.74 -24.01 -3.85
N THR A 454 -17.03 -23.81 -4.96
CA THR A 454 -17.56 -23.18 -6.18
C THR A 454 -16.99 -23.83 -7.43
N ILE A 455 -17.87 -24.28 -8.32
CA ILE A 455 -17.51 -24.91 -9.60
C ILE A 455 -18.25 -24.20 -10.74
N GLU A 456 -17.53 -23.73 -11.76
CA GLU A 456 -18.14 -23.28 -13.01
C GLU A 456 -18.50 -24.50 -13.87
N ALA A 457 -19.77 -24.90 -13.81
CA ALA A 457 -20.24 -26.18 -14.33
C ALA A 457 -20.58 -26.17 -15.83
N GLY A 458 -20.89 -24.99 -16.40
CA GLY A 458 -21.24 -24.89 -17.82
C GLY A 458 -21.59 -23.49 -18.30
N SER A 459 -22.10 -23.41 -19.54
CA SER A 459 -22.43 -22.16 -20.20
C SER A 459 -23.66 -22.30 -21.11
N PHE A 460 -24.61 -21.36 -21.00
CA PHE A 460 -25.78 -21.24 -21.88
C PHE A 460 -25.48 -20.44 -23.16
N VAL A 461 -24.30 -20.69 -23.73
CA VAL A 461 -23.89 -20.20 -25.05
C VAL A 461 -24.50 -21.06 -26.16
N SER A 462 -24.55 -20.53 -27.38
CA SER A 462 -25.00 -21.31 -28.54
C SER A 462 -24.03 -22.49 -28.80
N PRO A 463 -24.53 -23.74 -28.89
CA PRO A 463 -23.72 -24.91 -29.22
C PRO A 463 -23.03 -24.82 -30.58
N LYS A 464 -23.53 -23.95 -31.46
CA LYS A 464 -22.90 -23.67 -32.77
C LYS A 464 -21.50 -23.05 -32.60
N TRP A 465 -21.32 -22.21 -31.59
CA TRP A 465 -20.08 -21.48 -31.35
C TRP A 465 -19.16 -22.21 -30.38
N VAL A 466 -19.74 -22.84 -29.35
CA VAL A 466 -19.00 -23.64 -28.37
C VAL A 466 -19.68 -25.01 -28.23
N PRO A 467 -19.34 -25.99 -29.09
CA PRO A 467 -19.98 -27.30 -29.12
C PRO A 467 -19.91 -28.06 -27.80
N GLN A 468 -18.85 -27.86 -27.01
CA GLN A 468 -18.68 -28.53 -25.74
C GLN A 468 -19.70 -28.09 -24.68
N MET A 469 -20.32 -26.92 -24.84
CA MET A 469 -21.33 -26.40 -23.90
C MET A 469 -22.76 -26.80 -24.30
N ALA A 470 -22.92 -27.71 -25.27
CA ALA A 470 -24.24 -28.14 -25.74
C ALA A 470 -25.13 -28.75 -24.64
N ASN A 471 -24.52 -29.41 -23.64
CA ASN A 471 -25.24 -30.14 -22.61
C ASN A 471 -25.39 -29.38 -21.28
N SER A 472 -25.21 -28.05 -21.27
CA SER A 472 -25.29 -27.26 -20.03
C SER A 472 -26.66 -27.32 -19.37
N ALA A 473 -27.73 -27.51 -20.14
CA ALA A 473 -29.10 -27.66 -19.62
C ALA A 473 -29.26 -28.97 -18.85
N GLU A 474 -28.79 -30.08 -19.43
CA GLU A 474 -28.83 -31.42 -18.84
C GLU A 474 -27.91 -31.51 -17.62
N ILE A 475 -26.76 -30.82 -17.63
CA ILE A 475 -25.89 -30.69 -16.46
C ILE A 475 -26.63 -29.95 -15.35
N LEU A 476 -27.19 -28.75 -15.62
CA LEU A 476 -27.93 -28.00 -14.61
C LEU A 476 -29.10 -28.83 -14.03
N GLU A 477 -29.86 -29.50 -14.89
CA GLU A 477 -30.96 -30.37 -14.47
C GLU A 477 -30.48 -31.52 -13.57
N HIS A 478 -29.37 -32.17 -13.92
CA HIS A 478 -28.75 -33.21 -13.08
C HIS A 478 -28.34 -32.68 -11.71
N LEU A 479 -27.68 -31.52 -11.66
CA LEU A 479 -27.24 -30.88 -10.41
C LEU A 479 -28.42 -30.49 -9.50
N LEU A 480 -29.57 -30.16 -10.07
CA LEU A 480 -30.78 -29.81 -9.33
C LEU A 480 -31.57 -31.04 -8.84
N GLN A 481 -31.47 -32.17 -9.55
CA GLN A 481 -32.22 -33.39 -9.23
C GLN A 481 -31.43 -34.35 -8.33
N GLN A 482 -30.13 -34.48 -8.56
CA GLN A 482 -29.27 -35.43 -7.85
C GLN A 482 -28.59 -34.79 -6.65
N LYS A 483 -28.56 -35.51 -5.54
CA LYS A 483 -27.81 -35.10 -4.35
C LYS A 483 -26.35 -35.49 -4.50
N ILE A 484 -25.54 -34.55 -4.97
CA ILE A 484 -24.09 -34.72 -5.02
C ILE A 484 -23.53 -34.56 -3.61
N HIS A 485 -22.71 -35.53 -3.19
CA HIS A 485 -22.02 -35.47 -1.90
C HIS A 485 -20.85 -34.48 -1.98
N SER A 486 -20.89 -33.45 -1.15
CA SER A 486 -19.80 -32.48 -0.94
C SER A 486 -19.56 -32.33 0.57
N PRO A 487 -18.30 -32.23 1.03
CA PRO A 487 -18.00 -31.98 2.44
C PRO A 487 -18.38 -30.56 2.89
N VAL A 488 -18.54 -29.62 1.95
CA VAL A 488 -18.89 -28.21 2.19
C VAL A 488 -20.11 -27.77 1.35
N PRO A 489 -20.87 -26.74 1.75
CA PRO A 489 -21.89 -26.16 0.87
C PRO A 489 -21.28 -25.71 -0.46
N ILE A 490 -21.88 -26.13 -1.57
CA ILE A 490 -21.33 -25.91 -2.92
C ILE A 490 -22.23 -25.02 -3.78
N SER A 491 -21.62 -24.11 -4.52
CA SER A 491 -22.24 -23.27 -5.54
C SER A 491 -21.81 -23.70 -6.95
N TYR A 492 -22.75 -23.75 -7.88
CA TYR A 492 -22.48 -23.99 -9.29
C TYR A 492 -22.75 -22.75 -10.12
N ALA A 493 -21.72 -22.26 -10.81
CA ALA A 493 -21.81 -21.10 -11.69
C ALA A 493 -22.07 -21.53 -13.14
N PHE A 494 -22.95 -20.80 -13.83
CA PHE A 494 -23.23 -20.98 -15.26
C PHE A 494 -23.08 -19.67 -16.03
N LEU A 495 -22.25 -19.67 -17.07
CA LEU A 495 -22.09 -18.49 -17.92
C LEU A 495 -23.34 -18.27 -18.79
N ALA A 496 -23.88 -17.05 -18.78
CA ALA A 496 -24.96 -16.61 -19.65
C ALA A 496 -24.50 -15.41 -20.50
N PRO A 497 -24.08 -15.61 -21.76
CA PRO A 497 -23.49 -14.54 -22.58
C PRO A 497 -24.51 -13.51 -23.10
N ASN A 498 -25.81 -13.78 -22.96
CA ASN A 498 -26.89 -12.89 -23.38
C ASN A 498 -28.21 -13.26 -22.70
N THR A 499 -29.22 -12.41 -22.85
CA THR A 499 -30.56 -12.58 -22.25
C THR A 499 -31.23 -13.90 -22.64
N LYS A 500 -31.01 -14.42 -23.86
CA LYS A 500 -31.59 -15.71 -24.28
C LYS A 500 -30.96 -16.88 -23.53
N GLY A 501 -29.64 -16.84 -23.33
CA GLY A 501 -28.92 -17.83 -22.51
C GLY A 501 -29.44 -17.84 -21.08
N LEU A 502 -29.60 -16.65 -20.48
CA LEU A 502 -30.18 -16.50 -19.15
C LEU A 502 -31.63 -17.01 -19.08
N GLN A 503 -32.47 -16.70 -20.07
CA GLN A 503 -33.86 -17.17 -20.11
C GLN A 503 -33.96 -18.70 -20.14
N ASN A 504 -33.05 -19.38 -20.86
CA ASN A 504 -32.99 -20.84 -20.88
C ASN A 504 -32.64 -21.40 -19.50
N ALA A 505 -31.62 -20.84 -18.83
CA ALA A 505 -31.27 -21.23 -17.47
C ALA A 505 -32.41 -20.96 -16.48
N ALA A 506 -33.01 -19.77 -16.55
CA ALA A 506 -34.11 -19.35 -15.70
C ALA A 506 -35.37 -20.22 -15.87
N ALA A 507 -35.64 -20.73 -17.09
CA ALA A 507 -36.74 -21.64 -17.32
C ALA A 507 -36.57 -22.96 -16.56
N LEU A 508 -35.35 -23.52 -16.52
CA LEU A 508 -35.03 -24.72 -15.75
C LEU A 508 -35.10 -24.46 -14.25
N LEU A 509 -34.52 -23.35 -13.78
CA LEU A 509 -34.57 -22.97 -12.37
C LEU A 509 -36.00 -22.77 -11.86
N LYS A 510 -36.90 -22.23 -12.71
CA LYS A 510 -38.33 -22.10 -12.38
C LYS A 510 -39.04 -23.45 -12.30
N GLN A 511 -38.63 -24.45 -13.08
CA GLN A 511 -39.22 -25.80 -13.01
C GLN A 511 -38.78 -26.54 -11.74
N HIS A 512 -37.60 -26.24 -11.22
CA HIS A 512 -37.02 -26.87 -10.03
C HIS A 512 -36.97 -25.93 -8.82
N GLN A 513 -38.01 -25.11 -8.62
CA GLN A 513 -38.09 -24.20 -7.47
C GLN A 513 -37.92 -24.95 -6.15
N GLY A 514 -37.00 -24.46 -5.32
CA GLY A 514 -36.71 -25.05 -4.01
C GLY A 514 -35.70 -26.21 -4.03
N ALA A 515 -35.16 -26.61 -5.19
CA ALA A 515 -34.07 -27.58 -5.28
C ALA A 515 -32.68 -26.95 -5.08
N PHE A 516 -32.56 -25.63 -5.16
CA PHE A 516 -31.33 -24.85 -5.05
C PHE A 516 -31.49 -23.69 -4.07
N THR A 517 -30.36 -23.10 -3.66
CA THR A 517 -30.31 -21.83 -2.90
C THR A 517 -29.86 -20.68 -3.79
N THR A 518 -30.28 -19.48 -3.40
CA THR A 518 -29.95 -18.23 -4.08
C THR A 518 -29.44 -17.22 -3.06
N GLN A 519 -28.97 -16.06 -3.49
CA GLN A 519 -28.54 -14.99 -2.58
C GLN A 519 -29.69 -14.52 -1.67
N ALA A 520 -30.93 -14.55 -2.19
CA ALA A 520 -32.14 -14.18 -1.44
C ALA A 520 -32.62 -15.27 -0.45
N ASN A 521 -32.13 -16.50 -0.59
CA ASN A 521 -32.50 -17.63 0.28
C ASN A 521 -31.27 -18.51 0.54
N PRO A 522 -30.32 -18.04 1.38
CA PRO A 522 -29.09 -18.75 1.68
C PRO A 522 -29.37 -20.03 2.47
N ALA A 523 -28.46 -21.00 2.38
CA ALA A 523 -28.55 -22.23 3.16
C ALA A 523 -28.54 -21.91 4.67
N ALA A 524 -29.50 -22.49 5.43
CA ALA A 524 -29.58 -22.26 6.87
C ALA A 524 -28.42 -22.97 7.60
N PRO A 525 -27.79 -22.33 8.61
CA PRO A 525 -26.74 -22.97 9.40
C PRO A 525 -27.29 -24.23 10.11
N GLY A 526 -26.73 -25.41 9.80
CA GLY A 526 -27.10 -26.69 10.42
C GLY A 526 -28.04 -27.58 9.61
N ASP A 527 -28.36 -27.24 8.36
CA ASP A 527 -29.06 -28.18 7.47
C ASP A 527 -28.13 -29.37 7.17
N LYS A 528 -28.59 -30.60 7.46
CA LYS A 528 -27.76 -31.82 7.34
C LYS A 528 -27.47 -32.17 5.89
N THR A 529 -28.21 -31.61 4.93
CA THR A 529 -27.96 -31.73 3.49
C THR A 529 -28.23 -30.38 2.80
N PRO A 530 -27.24 -29.47 2.72
CA PRO A 530 -27.45 -28.18 2.08
C PRO A 530 -27.76 -28.35 0.58
N LYS A 531 -28.73 -27.60 0.08
CA LYS A 531 -29.04 -27.52 -1.35
C LYS A 531 -27.90 -26.81 -2.08
N PRO A 532 -27.64 -27.12 -3.36
CA PRO A 532 -26.62 -26.42 -4.12
C PRO A 532 -26.99 -24.95 -4.36
N GLY A 533 -26.02 -24.06 -4.26
CA GLY A 533 -26.12 -22.69 -4.75
C GLY A 533 -26.08 -22.65 -6.27
N VAL A 534 -26.79 -21.71 -6.88
CA VAL A 534 -26.70 -21.45 -8.33
C VAL A 534 -26.33 -19.98 -8.56
N GLU A 535 -25.33 -19.77 -9.40
CA GLU A 535 -24.78 -18.46 -9.73
C GLU A 535 -24.73 -18.28 -11.25
N VAL A 536 -24.80 -17.03 -11.70
CA VAL A 536 -24.70 -16.67 -13.12
C VAL A 536 -23.38 -15.96 -13.36
N ALA A 537 -22.72 -16.29 -14.46
CA ALA A 537 -21.53 -15.59 -14.91
C ALA A 537 -21.77 -14.80 -16.21
N VAL A 538 -21.16 -13.62 -16.32
CA VAL A 538 -21.09 -12.83 -17.57
C VAL A 538 -19.64 -12.58 -17.94
N PHE A 539 -19.36 -12.30 -19.22
CA PHE A 539 -17.99 -12.22 -19.73
C PHE A 539 -17.78 -10.97 -20.59
N ALA A 540 -16.98 -10.03 -20.10
CA ALA A 540 -16.49 -8.86 -20.79
C ALA A 540 -14.99 -8.97 -21.13
N ALA A 541 -14.47 -8.05 -21.92
CA ALA A 541 -13.06 -7.99 -22.30
C ALA A 541 -12.56 -6.54 -22.24
N ALA A 542 -11.29 -6.38 -21.86
CA ALA A 542 -10.69 -5.07 -21.62
C ALA A 542 -10.33 -4.29 -22.90
N THR A 543 -10.23 -4.95 -24.06
CA THR A 543 -9.77 -4.29 -25.29
C THR A 543 -10.73 -4.44 -26.46
N GLU A 544 -10.84 -3.39 -27.28
CA GLU A 544 -11.78 -3.32 -28.40
C GLU A 544 -11.52 -4.40 -29.45
N SER A 545 -10.25 -4.68 -29.77
CA SER A 545 -9.90 -5.69 -30.78
C SER A 545 -10.32 -7.09 -30.35
N PHE A 546 -10.22 -7.38 -29.04
CA PHE A 546 -10.65 -8.66 -28.50
C PHE A 546 -12.18 -8.75 -28.43
N THR A 547 -12.86 -7.71 -27.94
CA THR A 547 -14.33 -7.64 -27.89
C THR A 547 -14.95 -7.80 -29.27
N GLN A 548 -14.41 -7.11 -30.28
CA GLN A 548 -14.92 -7.21 -31.65
C GLN A 548 -14.73 -8.61 -32.24
N LYS A 549 -13.63 -9.31 -31.92
CA LYS A 549 -13.40 -10.68 -32.44
C LYS A 549 -14.18 -11.75 -31.67
N ASN A 550 -14.40 -11.54 -30.37
CA ASN A 550 -15.07 -12.50 -29.50
C ASN A 550 -16.60 -12.34 -29.51
N LEU A 551 -17.09 -11.10 -29.47
CA LEU A 551 -18.52 -10.77 -29.32
C LEU A 551 -19.12 -10.09 -30.56
N ASN A 552 -18.28 -9.71 -31.53
CA ASN A 552 -18.71 -9.00 -32.75
C ASN A 552 -19.44 -7.67 -32.47
N CYS A 553 -18.99 -6.94 -31.45
CA CYS A 553 -19.40 -5.58 -31.13
C CYS A 553 -18.28 -4.85 -30.36
N ASP A 554 -18.43 -3.53 -30.19
CA ASP A 554 -17.59 -2.72 -29.31
C ASP A 554 -17.85 -2.99 -27.82
N ILE A 555 -16.96 -2.49 -26.95
CA ILE A 555 -17.04 -2.66 -25.50
C ILE A 555 -18.34 -2.05 -24.95
N ALA A 556 -18.67 -0.82 -25.31
CA ALA A 556 -19.85 -0.11 -24.80
C ALA A 556 -21.15 -0.88 -25.08
N THR A 557 -21.32 -1.39 -26.31
CA THR A 557 -22.47 -2.22 -26.70
C THR A 557 -22.49 -3.54 -25.94
N SER A 558 -21.31 -4.13 -25.67
CA SER A 558 -21.21 -5.37 -24.91
C SER A 558 -21.64 -5.16 -23.44
N LEU A 559 -21.21 -4.07 -22.81
CA LEU A 559 -21.56 -3.73 -21.43
C LEU A 559 -23.06 -3.50 -21.26
N GLU A 560 -23.72 -2.81 -22.20
CA GLU A 560 -25.17 -2.63 -22.15
C GLU A 560 -25.93 -3.96 -22.25
N ARG A 561 -25.42 -4.91 -23.06
CA ARG A 561 -26.00 -6.27 -23.13
C ARG A 561 -25.79 -7.03 -21.83
N PHE A 562 -24.62 -6.92 -21.20
CA PHE A 562 -24.35 -7.59 -19.93
C PHE A 562 -25.14 -6.98 -18.79
N LYS A 563 -25.33 -5.66 -18.76
CA LYS A 563 -26.19 -4.98 -17.79
C LYS A 563 -27.59 -5.56 -17.75
N ALA A 564 -28.20 -5.81 -18.91
CA ALA A 564 -29.51 -6.47 -18.98
C ALA A 564 -29.49 -7.88 -18.36
N VAL A 565 -28.45 -8.68 -18.66
CA VAL A 565 -28.30 -10.04 -18.10
C VAL A 565 -28.09 -10.00 -16.58
N ILE A 566 -27.26 -9.07 -16.09
CA ILE A 566 -26.98 -8.89 -14.65
C ILE A 566 -28.29 -8.53 -13.94
N GLN A 567 -29.01 -7.52 -14.42
CA GLN A 567 -30.27 -7.07 -13.82
C GLN A 567 -31.35 -8.16 -13.82
N ASP A 568 -31.52 -8.88 -14.93
CA ASP A 568 -32.47 -9.99 -15.01
C ASP A 568 -32.07 -11.14 -14.07
N SER A 569 -30.78 -11.42 -13.90
CA SER A 569 -30.28 -12.43 -12.95
C SER A 569 -30.53 -12.03 -11.51
N LYS A 570 -30.33 -10.74 -11.19
CA LYS A 570 -30.67 -10.16 -9.88
C LYS A 570 -32.16 -10.20 -9.59
N ALA A 571 -33.01 -9.98 -10.58
CA ALA A 571 -34.46 -10.13 -10.42
C ALA A 571 -34.88 -11.58 -10.08
N LEU A 572 -34.05 -12.58 -10.41
CA LEU A 572 -34.22 -13.98 -10.01
C LEU A 572 -33.56 -14.32 -8.66
N GLY A 573 -32.90 -13.35 -8.02
CA GLY A 573 -32.18 -13.50 -6.75
C GLY A 573 -30.84 -14.23 -6.86
N LEU A 574 -30.30 -14.40 -8.07
CA LEU A 574 -29.05 -15.12 -8.32
C LEU A 574 -27.84 -14.23 -8.04
N ARG A 575 -26.76 -14.82 -7.51
CA ARG A 575 -25.45 -14.16 -7.45
C ARG A 575 -24.88 -14.07 -8.87
N VAL A 576 -24.23 -12.96 -9.19
CA VAL A 576 -23.69 -12.67 -10.51
C VAL A 576 -22.20 -12.38 -10.42
N ARG A 577 -21.41 -13.17 -11.13
CA ARG A 577 -19.96 -12.99 -11.28
C ARG A 577 -19.66 -12.44 -12.67
N ALA A 578 -18.91 -11.36 -12.77
CA ALA A 578 -18.51 -10.81 -14.06
C ALA A 578 -17.02 -11.04 -14.31
N TYR A 579 -16.68 -11.65 -15.44
CA TYR A 579 -15.31 -11.83 -15.87
C TYR A 579 -14.89 -10.66 -16.78
N VAL A 580 -13.71 -10.11 -16.57
CA VAL A 580 -13.07 -9.17 -17.49
C VAL A 580 -11.79 -9.82 -17.99
N SER A 581 -11.76 -10.16 -19.27
CA SER A 581 -10.62 -10.84 -19.91
C SER A 581 -9.58 -9.86 -20.45
N VAL A 582 -8.40 -10.40 -20.80
CA VAL A 582 -7.26 -9.69 -21.41
C VAL A 582 -6.78 -8.46 -20.62
N VAL A 583 -6.91 -8.50 -19.29
CA VAL A 583 -6.59 -7.34 -18.40
C VAL A 583 -5.10 -7.08 -18.24
N LEU A 584 -4.26 -8.10 -18.48
CA LEU A 584 -2.80 -8.04 -18.38
C LEU A 584 -2.11 -8.30 -19.73
N GLY A 585 -2.86 -8.36 -20.82
CA GLY A 585 -2.31 -8.62 -22.14
C GLY A 585 -3.37 -9.09 -23.10
N CYS A 586 -3.33 -8.56 -24.31
CA CYS A 586 -4.24 -8.87 -25.39
C CYS A 586 -3.48 -9.53 -26.55
N PRO A 587 -3.99 -10.64 -27.13
CA PRO A 587 -3.33 -11.30 -28.25
C PRO A 587 -3.29 -10.45 -29.53
N PHE A 588 -4.06 -9.35 -29.59
CA PHE A 588 -4.15 -8.48 -30.75
C PHE A 588 -3.50 -7.11 -30.53
N GLU A 589 -3.55 -6.59 -29.30
CA GLU A 589 -3.04 -5.26 -28.96
C GLU A 589 -1.70 -5.33 -28.20
N GLY A 590 -1.24 -6.55 -27.87
CA GLY A 590 0.02 -6.79 -27.19
C GLY A 590 -0.11 -6.72 -25.67
N PHE A 591 1.02 -6.53 -25.01
CA PHE A 591 1.06 -6.54 -23.56
C PHE A 591 0.47 -5.26 -22.96
N ASP A 592 0.52 -4.11 -23.64
CA ASP A 592 0.22 -2.78 -23.06
C ASP A 592 -1.29 -2.47 -22.93
N VAL A 593 -1.99 -3.25 -22.12
CA VAL A 593 -3.41 -3.00 -21.78
C VAL A 593 -3.50 -1.98 -20.65
N ASP A 594 -4.24 -0.89 -20.87
CA ASP A 594 -4.40 0.20 -19.90
C ASP A 594 -5.23 -0.26 -18.69
N PRO A 595 -4.66 -0.31 -17.47
CA PRO A 595 -5.38 -0.75 -16.27
C PRO A 595 -6.53 0.17 -15.88
N ARG A 596 -6.52 1.45 -16.29
CA ARG A 596 -7.61 2.40 -16.01
C ARG A 596 -8.89 2.02 -16.74
N LYS A 597 -8.77 1.59 -18.00
CA LYS A 597 -9.91 1.07 -18.78
C LYS A 597 -10.47 -0.21 -18.19
N VAL A 598 -9.61 -1.07 -17.65
CA VAL A 598 -10.06 -2.27 -16.93
C VAL A 598 -10.88 -1.86 -15.70
N ALA A 599 -10.42 -0.83 -14.98
CA ALA A 599 -11.10 -0.33 -13.79
C ALA A 599 -12.47 0.28 -14.15
N GLU A 600 -12.55 1.09 -15.20
CA GLU A 600 -13.81 1.64 -15.73
C GLU A 600 -14.83 0.51 -16.05
N ILE A 601 -14.39 -0.53 -16.77
CA ILE A 601 -15.23 -1.68 -17.12
C ILE A 601 -15.69 -2.43 -15.85
N ALA A 602 -14.79 -2.64 -14.90
CA ALA A 602 -15.10 -3.32 -13.64
C ALA A 602 -16.12 -2.52 -12.81
N THR A 603 -15.97 -1.20 -12.73
CA THR A 603 -16.91 -0.29 -12.08
C THR A 603 -18.28 -0.36 -12.74
N ASP A 604 -18.37 -0.27 -14.08
CA ASP A 604 -19.63 -0.36 -14.83
C ASP A 604 -20.38 -1.68 -14.55
N LEU A 605 -19.65 -2.80 -14.45
CA LEU A 605 -20.21 -4.12 -14.15
C LEU A 605 -20.73 -4.21 -12.70
N LEU A 606 -20.00 -3.66 -11.73
CA LEU A 606 -20.41 -3.59 -10.32
C LEU A 606 -21.63 -2.68 -10.14
N GLU A 607 -21.65 -1.52 -10.78
CA GLU A 607 -22.79 -0.60 -10.78
C GLU A 607 -24.04 -1.22 -11.41
N SER A 608 -23.84 -2.02 -12.47
CA SER A 608 -24.90 -2.81 -13.11
C SER A 608 -25.47 -3.91 -12.19
N GLY A 609 -24.75 -4.24 -11.11
CA GLY A 609 -25.19 -5.16 -10.06
C GLY A 609 -24.43 -6.48 -9.98
N ALA A 610 -23.25 -6.61 -10.58
CA ALA A 610 -22.38 -7.77 -10.33
C ALA A 610 -21.97 -7.82 -8.84
N ASP A 611 -21.81 -9.02 -8.28
CA ASP A 611 -21.34 -9.21 -6.89
C ASP A 611 -19.83 -9.41 -6.79
N GLU A 612 -19.19 -9.78 -7.90
CA GLU A 612 -17.77 -10.13 -7.93
C GLU A 612 -17.22 -9.93 -9.34
N ILE A 613 -16.03 -9.35 -9.45
CA ILE A 613 -15.30 -9.14 -10.70
C ILE A 613 -14.08 -10.06 -10.75
N SER A 614 -14.06 -11.02 -11.68
CA SER A 614 -12.89 -11.86 -11.95
C SER A 614 -12.04 -11.24 -13.06
N LEU A 615 -10.84 -10.79 -12.71
CA LEU A 615 -9.87 -10.17 -13.63
C LEU A 615 -8.97 -11.24 -14.25
N GLY A 616 -9.08 -11.40 -15.57
CA GLY A 616 -8.48 -12.50 -16.31
C GLY A 616 -7.25 -12.14 -17.15
N ASP A 617 -6.09 -12.72 -16.81
CA ASP A 617 -4.92 -12.79 -17.70
C ASP A 617 -5.07 -13.93 -18.73
N THR A 618 -5.94 -13.69 -19.70
CA THR A 618 -6.32 -14.67 -20.73
C THR A 618 -5.15 -15.15 -21.61
N THR A 619 -4.03 -14.42 -21.62
CA THR A 619 -2.86 -14.76 -22.43
C THR A 619 -1.70 -15.33 -21.62
N GLY A 620 -1.71 -15.13 -20.30
CA GLY A 620 -0.60 -15.46 -19.41
C GLY A 620 0.57 -14.46 -19.48
N MET A 621 0.36 -13.29 -20.12
CA MET A 621 1.41 -12.27 -20.33
C MET A 621 1.61 -11.35 -19.10
N GLY A 622 0.80 -11.53 -18.06
CA GLY A 622 0.90 -10.77 -16.82
C GLY A 622 2.22 -11.00 -16.12
N THR A 623 2.75 -9.92 -15.53
CA THR A 623 3.96 -9.94 -14.71
C THR A 623 3.67 -9.29 -13.37
N ALA A 624 4.44 -9.62 -12.34
CA ALA A 624 4.25 -9.09 -10.98
C ALA A 624 4.04 -7.55 -10.94
N PRO A 625 4.88 -6.71 -11.59
CA PRO A 625 4.67 -5.26 -11.59
C PRO A 625 3.34 -4.83 -12.24
N ARG A 626 2.93 -5.53 -13.30
CA ARG A 626 1.72 -5.20 -14.06
C ARG A 626 0.45 -5.64 -13.33
N THR A 627 0.49 -6.82 -12.71
CA THR A 627 -0.56 -7.28 -11.79
C THR A 627 -0.69 -6.32 -10.61
N SER A 628 0.44 -5.89 -10.02
CA SER A 628 0.41 -4.89 -8.96
C SER A 628 -0.16 -3.56 -9.43
N ASN A 629 0.20 -3.08 -10.62
CA ASN A 629 -0.33 -1.82 -11.16
C ASN A 629 -1.83 -1.91 -11.44
N LEU A 630 -2.29 -3.03 -12.02
CA LEU A 630 -3.70 -3.29 -12.25
C LEU A 630 -4.50 -3.23 -10.95
N LEU A 631 -4.05 -3.93 -9.90
CA LEU A 631 -4.76 -3.98 -8.61
C LEU A 631 -4.71 -2.65 -7.87
N LYS A 632 -3.60 -1.89 -7.94
CA LYS A 632 -3.56 -0.51 -7.46
C LYS A 632 -4.59 0.38 -8.18
N CYS A 633 -4.74 0.20 -9.49
CA CYS A 633 -5.73 0.93 -10.27
C CYS A 633 -7.18 0.54 -9.91
N MET A 634 -7.45 -0.73 -9.59
CA MET A 634 -8.76 -1.15 -9.07
C MET A 634 -9.07 -0.48 -7.73
N ALA A 635 -8.09 -0.47 -6.81
CA ALA A 635 -8.23 0.15 -5.50
C ALA A 635 -8.45 1.67 -5.62
N ALA A 636 -7.72 2.35 -6.50
CA ALA A 636 -7.90 3.77 -6.80
C ALA A 636 -9.27 4.08 -7.41
N ALA A 637 -9.88 3.14 -8.14
CA ALA A 637 -11.24 3.25 -8.65
C ALA A 637 -12.32 2.96 -7.59
N GLY A 638 -11.94 2.73 -6.32
CA GLY A 638 -12.86 2.42 -5.22
C GLY A 638 -13.37 0.99 -5.18
N ILE A 639 -12.79 0.08 -5.99
CA ILE A 639 -13.18 -1.33 -6.01
C ILE A 639 -12.46 -2.06 -4.87
N ARG A 640 -13.23 -2.70 -3.99
CA ARG A 640 -12.71 -3.38 -2.80
C ARG A 640 -12.06 -4.71 -3.19
N SER A 641 -10.96 -5.08 -2.54
CA SER A 641 -10.27 -6.36 -2.82
C SER A 641 -11.13 -7.60 -2.57
N GLU A 642 -12.17 -7.50 -1.74
CA GLU A 642 -13.15 -8.57 -1.49
C GLU A 642 -14.16 -8.78 -2.62
N ASP A 643 -14.35 -7.78 -3.48
CA ASP A 643 -15.19 -7.87 -4.68
C ASP A 643 -14.39 -8.35 -5.91
N ILE A 644 -13.07 -8.55 -5.76
CA ILE A 644 -12.15 -8.93 -6.83
C ILE A 644 -11.78 -10.41 -6.70
N ALA A 645 -11.80 -11.10 -7.83
CA ALA A 645 -11.15 -12.39 -8.02
C ALA A 645 -10.10 -12.29 -9.14
N MET A 646 -9.10 -13.18 -9.10
CA MET A 646 -8.08 -13.23 -10.15
C MET A 646 -8.15 -14.55 -10.92
N HIS A 647 -8.02 -14.46 -12.23
CA HIS A 647 -7.99 -15.58 -13.15
C HIS A 647 -6.70 -15.54 -13.98
N PHE A 648 -5.79 -16.46 -13.73
CA PHE A 648 -4.49 -16.50 -14.40
C PHE A 648 -4.35 -17.71 -15.30
N HIS A 649 -3.82 -17.46 -16.50
CA HIS A 649 -3.25 -18.49 -17.35
C HIS A 649 -1.75 -18.60 -17.09
N ASP A 650 -1.20 -19.81 -17.20
CA ASP A 650 0.21 -20.05 -16.87
C ASP A 650 1.11 -20.24 -18.10
N THR A 651 0.76 -19.61 -19.23
CA THR A 651 1.51 -19.69 -20.51
C THR A 651 3.00 -19.47 -20.35
N TYR A 652 3.38 -18.48 -19.55
CA TYR A 652 4.76 -18.04 -19.36
C TYR A 652 5.29 -18.36 -17.95
N GLY A 653 4.62 -19.23 -17.20
CA GLY A 653 5.04 -19.62 -15.84
C GLY A 653 4.94 -18.48 -14.81
N GLN A 654 4.07 -17.50 -15.04
CA GLN A 654 3.91 -16.31 -14.18
C GLN A 654 2.68 -16.38 -13.27
N ALA A 655 1.81 -17.38 -13.42
CA ALA A 655 0.51 -17.36 -12.74
C ALA A 655 0.63 -17.40 -11.21
N LEU A 656 1.50 -18.26 -10.66
CA LEU A 656 1.73 -18.34 -9.21
C LEU A 656 2.41 -17.08 -8.65
N VAL A 657 3.30 -16.45 -9.43
CA VAL A 657 3.94 -15.18 -9.05
C VAL A 657 2.90 -14.06 -8.99
N ASN A 658 2.05 -13.96 -10.01
CA ASN A 658 0.97 -12.98 -10.06
C ASN A 658 -0.08 -13.26 -8.96
N THR A 659 -0.28 -14.53 -8.60
CA THR A 659 -1.11 -14.94 -7.47
C THR A 659 -0.53 -14.42 -6.15
N ALA A 660 0.78 -14.56 -5.93
CA ALA A 660 1.47 -14.02 -4.74
C ALA A 660 1.25 -12.50 -4.60
N VAL A 661 1.48 -11.75 -5.68
CA VAL A 661 1.23 -10.30 -5.72
C VAL A 661 -0.23 -9.96 -5.46
N SER A 662 -1.17 -10.76 -5.96
CA SER A 662 -2.59 -10.52 -5.73
C SER A 662 -2.98 -10.75 -4.26
N LEU A 663 -2.38 -11.75 -3.62
CA LEU A 663 -2.58 -12.01 -2.19
C LEU A 663 -2.08 -10.84 -1.33
N GLU A 664 -0.94 -10.24 -1.68
CA GLU A 664 -0.38 -9.07 -1.01
C GLU A 664 -1.33 -7.86 -1.09
N HIS A 665 -2.06 -7.71 -2.20
CA HIS A 665 -3.11 -6.68 -2.38
C HIS A 665 -4.48 -7.05 -1.78
N GLY A 666 -4.54 -8.10 -0.97
CA GLY A 666 -5.74 -8.48 -0.22
C GLY A 666 -6.74 -9.33 -1.00
N VAL A 667 -6.46 -9.73 -2.24
CA VAL A 667 -7.35 -10.65 -2.98
C VAL A 667 -7.32 -12.03 -2.35
N ARG A 668 -8.49 -12.67 -2.20
CA ARG A 668 -8.64 -14.00 -1.57
C ARG A 668 -9.43 -14.99 -2.41
N ILE A 669 -9.82 -14.63 -3.63
CA ILE A 669 -10.60 -15.46 -4.54
C ILE A 669 -9.81 -15.66 -5.83
N PHE A 670 -9.55 -16.91 -6.20
CA PHE A 670 -8.76 -17.24 -7.38
C PHE A 670 -9.43 -18.32 -8.22
N ASP A 671 -9.34 -18.15 -9.53
CA ASP A 671 -9.81 -19.15 -10.49
C ASP A 671 -8.67 -20.08 -10.86
N SER A 672 -9.00 -21.36 -10.92
CA SER A 672 -8.06 -22.41 -11.31
C SER A 672 -8.77 -23.55 -12.02
N SER A 673 -8.00 -24.35 -12.75
CA SER A 673 -8.54 -25.46 -13.53
C SER A 673 -7.77 -26.72 -13.25
N VAL A 674 -8.47 -27.79 -12.87
CA VAL A 674 -7.83 -29.06 -12.54
C VAL A 674 -6.94 -29.56 -13.68
N GLY A 675 -5.73 -30.00 -13.38
CA GLY A 675 -4.74 -30.46 -14.36
C GLY A 675 -4.20 -29.38 -15.31
N GLY A 676 -4.50 -28.09 -15.05
CA GLY A 676 -4.12 -26.97 -15.91
C GLY A 676 -4.92 -26.88 -17.21
N LEU A 677 -6.14 -27.43 -17.24
CA LEU A 677 -6.97 -27.46 -18.44
C LEU A 677 -7.40 -26.06 -18.88
N GLY A 678 -7.54 -25.85 -20.19
CA GLY A 678 -8.09 -24.64 -20.78
C GLY A 678 -7.16 -23.97 -21.77
N GLY A 679 -7.21 -22.64 -21.82
CA GLY A 679 -6.44 -21.81 -22.74
C GLY A 679 -7.33 -20.90 -23.59
N CYS A 680 -6.73 -19.91 -24.23
CA CYS A 680 -7.45 -18.95 -25.07
C CYS A 680 -7.53 -19.44 -26.53
N PRO A 681 -8.72 -19.49 -27.16
CA PRO A 681 -8.86 -19.92 -28.57
C PRO A 681 -8.15 -18.98 -29.55
N TYR A 682 -7.89 -17.73 -29.14
CA TYR A 682 -7.25 -16.71 -29.97
C TYR A 682 -5.74 -16.57 -29.77
N SER A 683 -5.14 -17.34 -28.86
CA SER A 683 -3.70 -17.30 -28.55
C SER A 683 -3.05 -18.68 -28.76
N PRO A 684 -2.62 -19.02 -29.99
CA PRO A 684 -1.99 -20.31 -30.29
C PRO A 684 -0.72 -20.52 -29.45
N GLY A 685 -0.68 -21.60 -28.67
CA GLY A 685 0.47 -21.92 -27.80
C GLY A 685 0.36 -21.39 -26.37
N ALA A 686 -0.70 -20.65 -26.02
CA ALA A 686 -1.01 -20.37 -24.62
C ALA A 686 -1.27 -21.68 -23.88
N THR A 687 -0.50 -21.96 -22.81
CA THR A 687 -0.84 -23.07 -21.90
C THR A 687 -2.13 -22.71 -21.15
N GLY A 688 -2.77 -23.70 -20.55
CA GLY A 688 -4.09 -23.52 -19.96
C GLY A 688 -4.13 -22.60 -18.74
N ASN A 689 -5.24 -22.68 -18.02
CA ASN A 689 -5.38 -21.99 -16.74
C ASN A 689 -4.32 -22.50 -15.73
N VAL A 690 -4.02 -21.70 -14.71
CA VAL A 690 -3.23 -22.19 -13.58
C VAL A 690 -3.90 -23.42 -12.97
N ALA A 691 -3.10 -24.46 -12.70
CA ALA A 691 -3.64 -25.72 -12.22
C ALA A 691 -4.14 -25.62 -10.78
N THR A 692 -5.31 -26.21 -10.50
CA THR A 692 -5.90 -26.24 -9.16
C THR A 692 -4.96 -26.90 -8.15
N GLU A 693 -4.30 -27.99 -8.55
CA GLU A 693 -3.29 -28.67 -7.72
C GLU A 693 -2.10 -27.75 -7.37
N ASP A 694 -1.64 -26.95 -8.35
CA ASP A 694 -0.51 -26.05 -8.16
C ASP A 694 -0.89 -24.90 -7.20
N MET A 695 -2.12 -24.39 -7.32
CA MET A 695 -2.68 -23.36 -6.44
C MET A 695 -2.88 -23.86 -5.01
N VAL A 696 -3.47 -25.06 -4.82
CA VAL A 696 -3.70 -25.64 -3.48
C VAL A 696 -2.38 -25.78 -2.75
N TYR A 697 -1.39 -26.42 -3.37
CA TYR A 697 -0.08 -26.57 -2.76
C TYR A 697 0.61 -25.23 -2.49
N PHE A 698 0.55 -24.28 -3.44
CA PHE A 698 1.13 -22.96 -3.26
C PHE A 698 0.54 -22.25 -2.02
N MET A 699 -0.80 -22.18 -1.93
CA MET A 699 -1.49 -21.51 -0.82
C MET A 699 -1.23 -22.18 0.53
N GLU A 700 -1.28 -23.51 0.59
CA GLU A 700 -1.04 -24.26 1.83
C GLU A 700 0.41 -24.12 2.30
N THR A 701 1.39 -24.06 1.39
CA THR A 701 2.79 -23.82 1.76
C THR A 701 3.05 -22.41 2.29
N LEU A 702 2.20 -21.43 1.93
CA LEU A 702 2.17 -20.10 2.54
C LEU A 702 1.43 -20.05 3.88
N GLY A 703 0.86 -21.17 4.33
CA GLY A 703 0.11 -21.28 5.58
C GLY A 703 -1.36 -20.83 5.47
N MET A 704 -1.90 -20.67 4.26
CA MET A 704 -3.30 -20.32 4.02
C MET A 704 -4.19 -21.57 4.01
N ASP A 705 -5.46 -21.39 4.36
CA ASP A 705 -6.45 -22.49 4.39
C ASP A 705 -7.28 -22.50 3.12
N THR A 706 -7.08 -23.53 2.28
CA THR A 706 -7.85 -23.77 1.06
C THR A 706 -9.06 -24.69 1.30
N GLY A 707 -9.04 -25.52 2.34
CA GLY A 707 -10.04 -26.55 2.59
C GLY A 707 -10.18 -27.61 1.49
N VAL A 708 -9.22 -27.71 0.56
CA VAL A 708 -9.28 -28.61 -0.61
C VAL A 708 -8.32 -29.79 -0.43
N ASP A 709 -8.80 -31.00 -0.71
CA ASP A 709 -8.00 -32.23 -0.71
C ASP A 709 -7.12 -32.31 -1.97
N LEU A 710 -5.83 -31.98 -1.80
CA LEU A 710 -4.83 -31.98 -2.87
C LEU A 710 -4.67 -33.36 -3.54
N ASP A 711 -4.70 -34.45 -2.77
CA ASP A 711 -4.53 -35.80 -3.32
C ASP A 711 -5.71 -36.17 -4.22
N ALA A 712 -6.93 -35.84 -3.78
CA ALA A 712 -8.14 -36.06 -4.57
C ALA A 712 -8.16 -35.22 -5.85
N VAL A 713 -7.78 -33.95 -5.79
CA VAL A 713 -7.70 -33.10 -7.00
C VAL A 713 -6.63 -33.63 -7.98
N ALA A 714 -5.47 -34.06 -7.49
CA ALA A 714 -4.43 -34.65 -8.35
C ALA A 714 -4.88 -35.94 -9.05
N ASP A 715 -5.66 -36.79 -8.38
CA ASP A 715 -6.26 -37.99 -8.99
C ASP A 715 -7.27 -37.63 -10.09
N ILE A 716 -8.08 -36.59 -9.84
CA ILE A 716 -9.04 -36.08 -10.83
C ILE A 716 -8.31 -35.51 -12.04
N GLY A 717 -7.27 -34.70 -11.82
CA GLY A 717 -6.45 -34.12 -12.89
C GLY A 717 -5.83 -35.17 -13.79
N ALA A 718 -5.24 -36.23 -13.21
CA ALA A 718 -4.73 -37.35 -14.01
C ALA A 718 -5.83 -38.12 -14.75
N TRP A 719 -6.98 -38.33 -14.13
CA TRP A 719 -8.11 -39.00 -14.77
C TRP A 719 -8.65 -38.20 -15.96
N ILE A 720 -9.01 -36.93 -15.77
CA ILE A 720 -9.66 -36.14 -16.82
C ILE A 720 -8.71 -35.87 -18.00
N THR A 721 -7.44 -35.59 -17.72
CA THR A 721 -6.41 -35.42 -18.76
C THR A 721 -6.23 -36.72 -19.56
N GLY A 722 -6.30 -37.88 -18.90
CA GLY A 722 -6.35 -39.19 -19.54
C GLY A 722 -7.57 -39.40 -20.44
N GLU A 723 -8.77 -39.07 -19.98
CA GLU A 723 -10.03 -39.21 -20.74
C GLU A 723 -10.05 -38.38 -22.03
N ILE A 724 -9.50 -37.15 -21.96
CA ILE A 724 -9.42 -36.24 -23.12
C ILE A 724 -8.17 -36.48 -23.97
N GLY A 725 -7.22 -37.29 -23.48
CA GLY A 725 -5.99 -37.64 -24.19
C GLY A 725 -4.94 -36.53 -24.21
N LYS A 726 -4.87 -35.71 -23.16
CA LYS A 726 -3.87 -34.65 -22.97
C LYS A 726 -2.88 -35.00 -21.87
N ALA A 727 -1.72 -34.36 -21.88
CA ALA A 727 -0.82 -34.41 -20.74
C ALA A 727 -1.41 -33.61 -19.57
N ASN A 728 -1.12 -34.04 -18.34
CA ASN A 728 -1.40 -33.23 -17.16
C ASN A 728 -0.32 -32.15 -17.06
N ASP A 729 -0.72 -30.87 -17.10
CA ASP A 729 0.20 -29.75 -17.07
C ASP A 729 0.61 -29.38 -15.63
N SER A 730 -0.18 -29.75 -14.62
CA SER A 730 0.11 -29.49 -13.20
C SER A 730 1.44 -30.09 -12.74
N SER A 731 2.36 -29.23 -12.31
CA SER A 731 3.64 -29.67 -11.77
C SER A 731 3.47 -30.42 -10.44
N VAL A 732 2.56 -29.93 -9.58
CA VAL A 732 2.26 -30.52 -8.28
C VAL A 732 1.51 -31.84 -8.44
N GLY A 733 0.48 -31.90 -9.28
CA GLY A 733 -0.29 -33.12 -9.53
C GLY A 733 0.62 -34.28 -9.98
N LYS A 734 1.54 -34.01 -10.92
CA LYS A 734 2.57 -34.97 -11.36
C LYS A 734 3.47 -35.42 -10.20
N ALA A 735 3.92 -34.48 -9.36
CA ALA A 735 4.81 -34.77 -8.22
C ALA A 735 4.11 -35.61 -7.14
N VAL A 736 2.86 -35.27 -6.80
CA VAL A 736 2.03 -35.98 -5.81
C VAL A 736 1.79 -37.43 -6.24
N LEU A 737 1.34 -37.64 -7.48
CA LEU A 737 1.12 -38.99 -8.03
C LEU A 737 2.41 -39.81 -8.09
N GLY A 738 3.53 -39.19 -8.49
CA GLY A 738 4.84 -39.84 -8.51
C GLY A 738 5.34 -40.23 -7.11
N ALA A 739 5.12 -39.38 -6.11
CA ALA A 739 5.47 -39.68 -4.72
C ALA A 739 4.64 -40.86 -4.18
N ARG A 740 3.32 -40.87 -4.42
CA ARG A 740 2.41 -41.96 -4.03
C ARG A 740 2.78 -43.28 -4.72
N ALA A 741 3.08 -43.27 -6.02
CA ALA A 741 3.51 -44.45 -6.77
C ALA A 741 4.83 -45.05 -6.22
N ARG A 742 5.80 -44.20 -5.86
CA ARG A 742 7.06 -44.63 -5.24
C ARG A 742 6.83 -45.28 -3.87
N LEU A 743 5.95 -44.70 -3.04
CA LEU A 743 5.60 -45.25 -1.73
C LEU A 743 4.93 -46.63 -1.86
N ALA A 744 3.99 -46.78 -2.80
CA ALA A 744 3.35 -48.06 -3.08
C ALA A 744 4.36 -49.12 -3.58
N ALA A 745 5.27 -48.75 -4.47
CA ALA A 745 6.32 -49.65 -4.97
C ALA A 745 7.33 -50.08 -3.89
N ASN A 746 7.60 -49.22 -2.90
CA ASN A 746 8.46 -49.54 -1.77
C ASN A 746 7.75 -50.42 -0.73
N ALA A 747 6.45 -50.23 -0.51
CA ALA A 747 5.64 -51.09 0.36
C ALA A 747 5.54 -52.52 -0.18
N GLY A 748 5.43 -52.69 -1.52
CA GLY A 748 5.40 -54.01 -2.16
C GLY A 748 6.74 -54.73 -2.28
N LYS A 749 7.87 -54.11 -1.90
CA LYS A 749 9.21 -54.72 -1.87
C LYS A 749 9.64 -55.19 -0.47
N GLY A 750 8.79 -54.97 0.54
CA GLY A 750 9.01 -55.34 1.94
C GLY A 750 8.29 -56.61 2.41
N GLU A 751 7.65 -57.35 1.51
CA GLU A 751 7.10 -58.71 1.75
C GLU A 751 7.99 -59.81 1.17
#